data_AF-A0A4D6KW76-F1
#
_entry.id   AF-A0A4D6KW76-F1
#
_cell.length_a   1.000
_cell.length_b   1.000
_cell.length_c   1.000
_cell.angle_alpha   90.00
_cell.angle_beta   90.00
_cell.angle_gamma   90.00
#
_symmetry.space_group_name_H-M   'P 1'
#
loop_
_entity.id
_entity.type
_entity.pdbx_description
1 polymer ?
#
loop_
_entity_poly.entity_id
_entity_poly.type
_entity_poly.pdbx_seq_one_letter_code
_entity_poly.pdbx_strand_id
1 'polypeptide(L)'
;MAIGFGQSLRPNRNTLQEPYRFEDLTFINLCHCQFITQIPDLSGAKSLKVLTLDQCYKLARFDKSIGFMPNLVYLSASECTQLTSFVPKMYLPSLEVLSFNFCRRLEHFPHVMHKMDKPLKIYMMSTAIKKIPTSIGNLTGLEHMDMSVCKELKNLPSSFFLLPKLVTLKVDECSQLGESFQRFRESRHSVANGSSNLVTLQFRETNPSYEDLCAILEIFPKLEDLNVSHNGFVALPNIIRGSSHLKSLDVSFCRNLKEIPELPLSIQKVDARYCQSLTSEASSMLWSKVSEEIQRMQVVMPMLKREIPEWFDCIGTKDIPHFWARRKFPVVALSLVFQEPKKKLSDFEHAFQSAVESFTGFVNWHTVSLHLFIDGQEIYGRDYHCFNVGEDHVLFCDLRVLFRDEEWQGLDASLGDDWKSIQVQYESDLILSHWGVNVYEQETNMDDIQFRFPIPSSTRNLIPSSLLVPKVCPKQKMKHMLESFDPRDIFNMNLSLIESEEGPSRSGKVLLRTWRNAKAEITEEASVSVYGASLKQEHEESVDDVVEVLEMIKENVPKHFSDSNPEEMQLFGGFVERLLRARVEVMKENGLDMGMPILLEYTDVGGSKYRRFWGVLQLKVGDPFYKAVLRKYNQLSWEFSTSNRASSSGTWFENLRITIVLLKCLDPAMEAASGFGYEESLEEGYYDPELAELMMRIEQDAMGFNKSYGKMKACIVRTDESVSPQYLFETLMFRRLIALGKLTTFGFITKFKITPYGNIRVEDDPFRIPKTIPVIGKILVCGWWLLMQVLVSCKYLYHRMGKIMKIKKKDL
;
A
#
# COMPACT_ATOMS: atom_id res chain seq x y z
N MET A 1 18.63 -14.15 26.47
CA MET A 1 19.37 -15.42 26.62
C MET A 1 19.17 -16.21 25.34
N ALA A 2 20.11 -16.13 24.40
CA ALA A 2 20.05 -16.87 23.13
C ALA A 2 20.27 -18.37 23.43
N ILE A 3 19.22 -19.18 23.31
CA ILE A 3 19.36 -20.64 23.34
C ILE A 3 19.52 -21.10 21.89
N GLY A 4 20.77 -21.31 21.49
CA GLY A 4 21.10 -21.86 20.18
C GLY A 4 20.57 -23.29 20.04
N PHE A 5 19.44 -23.46 19.33
CA PHE A 5 19.06 -24.74 18.75
C PHE A 5 19.95 -25.00 17.52
N GLY A 6 21.21 -25.33 17.79
CA GLY A 6 22.25 -25.36 16.77
C GLY A 6 23.30 -26.43 16.98
N GLN A 7 22.93 -27.66 17.37
CA GLN A 7 23.81 -28.83 17.16
C GLN A 7 23.02 -30.09 16.78
N SER A 8 23.28 -30.54 15.54
CA SER A 8 23.19 -31.90 14.98
C SER A 8 22.31 -32.93 15.73
N LEU A 9 21.06 -33.08 15.31
CA LEU A 9 20.30 -34.32 15.55
C LEU A 9 20.74 -35.38 14.53
N ARG A 10 21.74 -36.20 14.89
CA ARG A 10 21.80 -37.57 14.37
C ARG A 10 20.65 -38.38 15.01
N PRO A 11 20.05 -39.34 14.29
CA PRO A 11 18.89 -40.06 14.77
C PRO A 11 19.36 -41.11 15.78
N ASN A 12 19.30 -40.80 17.07
CA ASN A 12 19.31 -41.83 18.10
C ASN A 12 18.00 -41.80 18.87
N ARG A 13 17.35 -42.96 18.87
CA ARG A 13 16.24 -43.31 19.74
C ARG A 13 16.56 -42.85 21.17
N ASN A 14 15.81 -41.88 21.67
CA ASN A 14 15.12 -41.91 22.96
C ASN A 14 14.40 -40.56 23.17
N THR A 15 13.14 -40.68 23.57
CA THR A 15 12.20 -39.64 23.99
C THR A 15 12.84 -38.51 24.80
N LEU A 16 12.56 -37.25 24.45
CA LEU A 16 12.76 -36.07 25.31
C LEU A 16 11.84 -36.23 26.53
N GLN A 17 12.40 -36.67 27.67
CA GLN A 17 11.62 -37.13 28.83
C GLN A 17 11.84 -36.31 30.12
N GLU A 18 12.23 -35.03 30.03
CA GLU A 18 12.05 -34.08 31.14
C GLU A 18 11.55 -32.71 30.64
N PRO A 19 10.44 -32.17 31.18
CA PRO A 19 10.00 -30.82 30.87
C PRO A 19 10.99 -29.82 31.45
N TYR A 20 11.47 -28.89 30.62
CA TYR A 20 12.39 -27.83 31.04
C TYR A 20 11.77 -27.02 32.20
N ARG A 21 12.41 -27.05 33.38
CA ARG A 21 11.95 -26.34 34.58
C ARG A 21 12.51 -24.92 34.62
N PHE A 22 11.96 -24.04 33.78
CA PHE A 22 12.28 -22.61 33.80
C PHE A 22 11.17 -21.82 34.52
N GLU A 23 11.03 -22.04 35.83
CA GLU A 23 9.87 -21.52 36.58
C GLU A 23 9.80 -19.99 36.63
N ASP A 24 10.94 -19.30 36.54
CA ASP A 24 11.04 -17.83 36.55
C ASP A 24 11.02 -17.20 35.14
N LEU A 25 10.99 -18.00 34.08
CA LEU A 25 11.08 -17.50 32.71
C LEU A 25 9.80 -16.78 32.33
N THR A 26 9.89 -15.46 32.13
CA THR A 26 8.75 -14.60 31.79
C THR A 26 8.65 -14.24 30.31
N PHE A 27 9.74 -14.38 29.56
CA PHE A 27 9.86 -13.91 28.19
C PHE A 27 10.69 -14.88 27.34
N ILE A 28 10.17 -15.25 26.17
CA ILE A 28 10.88 -16.01 25.15
C ILE A 28 10.74 -15.26 23.82
N ASN A 29 11.88 -14.97 23.18
CA ASN A 29 11.95 -14.49 21.82
C ASN A 29 12.78 -15.43 20.97
N LEU A 30 12.17 -15.96 19.93
CA LEU A 30 12.75 -16.89 18.96
C LEU A 30 12.47 -16.42 17.53
N CYS A 31 12.21 -15.13 17.31
CA CYS A 31 11.96 -14.59 15.98
C CYS A 31 13.11 -14.93 15.00
N HIS A 32 12.78 -15.09 13.72
CA HIS A 32 13.71 -15.43 12.64
C HIS A 32 14.46 -16.76 12.78
N CYS A 33 14.07 -17.64 13.71
CA CYS A 33 14.71 -18.94 13.85
C CYS A 33 14.48 -19.82 12.61
N GLN A 34 15.55 -20.10 11.86
CA GLN A 34 15.50 -20.81 10.57
C GLN A 34 15.36 -22.34 10.68
N PHE A 35 15.47 -22.90 11.88
CA PHE A 35 15.53 -24.34 12.11
C PHE A 35 14.41 -24.90 12.98
N ILE A 36 13.68 -24.05 13.70
CA ILE A 36 12.60 -24.51 14.58
C ILE A 36 11.44 -25.01 13.71
N THR A 37 11.10 -26.28 13.89
CA THR A 37 9.96 -26.93 13.22
C THR A 37 8.77 -27.14 14.15
N GLN A 38 9.03 -27.20 15.45
CA GLN A 38 8.02 -27.41 16.48
C GLN A 38 8.42 -26.73 17.79
N ILE A 39 7.46 -26.09 18.46
CA ILE A 39 7.63 -25.62 19.84
C ILE A 39 7.41 -26.80 20.80
N PRO A 40 8.37 -27.09 21.70
CA PRO A 40 8.26 -28.20 22.63
C PRO A 40 7.28 -27.87 23.77
N ASP A 41 7.10 -28.83 24.68
CA ASP A 41 6.36 -28.62 25.92
C ASP A 41 7.02 -27.51 26.76
N LEU A 42 6.26 -26.44 27.03
CA LEU A 42 6.66 -25.31 27.89
C LEU A 42 5.86 -25.27 29.20
N SER A 43 5.20 -26.36 29.61
CA SER A 43 4.44 -26.44 30.86
C SER A 43 5.27 -26.13 32.12
N GLY A 44 6.59 -26.34 32.07
CA GLY A 44 7.52 -25.97 33.14
C GLY A 44 7.79 -24.46 33.25
N ALA A 45 7.54 -23.68 32.20
CA ALA A 45 7.70 -22.22 32.18
C ALA A 45 6.44 -21.51 32.69
N LYS A 46 6.06 -21.78 33.94
CA LYS A 46 4.80 -21.32 34.54
C LYS A 46 4.65 -19.80 34.59
N SER A 47 5.76 -19.06 34.67
CA SER A 47 5.77 -17.60 34.72
C SER A 47 5.81 -16.93 33.34
N LEU A 48 5.77 -17.70 32.24
CA LEU A 48 5.88 -17.15 30.89
C LEU A 48 4.71 -16.22 30.58
N LYS A 49 5.05 -14.97 30.23
CA LYS A 49 4.10 -13.91 29.86
C LYS A 49 4.16 -13.58 28.38
N VAL A 50 5.33 -13.70 27.76
CA VAL A 50 5.55 -13.28 26.37
C VAL A 50 6.26 -14.39 25.60
N LEU A 51 5.69 -14.76 24.45
CA LEU A 51 6.27 -15.70 23.49
C LEU A 51 6.23 -15.11 22.08
N THR A 52 7.40 -14.80 21.52
CA THR A 52 7.52 -14.28 20.15
C THR A 52 8.29 -15.26 19.25
N LEU A 53 7.69 -15.56 18.10
CA LEU A 53 8.09 -16.61 17.16
C LEU A 53 8.00 -16.12 15.71
N ASP A 54 7.99 -14.82 15.50
CA ASP A 54 7.74 -14.24 14.19
C ASP A 54 8.81 -14.67 13.19
N GLN A 55 8.41 -14.92 11.95
CA GLN A 55 9.31 -15.31 10.86
C GLN A 55 10.08 -16.62 11.10
N CYS A 56 9.57 -17.52 11.95
CA CYS A 56 10.05 -18.90 12.01
C CYS A 56 9.51 -19.70 10.82
N TYR A 57 10.12 -19.54 9.63
CA TYR A 57 9.58 -20.06 8.38
C TYR A 57 9.38 -21.58 8.33
N LYS A 58 10.11 -22.35 9.14
CA LYS A 58 9.96 -23.81 9.22
C LYS A 58 9.02 -24.28 10.33
N LEU A 59 8.53 -23.39 11.20
CA LEU A 59 7.66 -23.73 12.30
C LEU A 59 6.34 -24.26 11.75
N ALA A 60 6.03 -25.52 12.09
CA ALA A 60 4.84 -26.21 11.60
C ALA A 60 3.84 -26.54 12.70
N ARG A 61 4.29 -26.66 13.96
CA ARG A 61 3.47 -27.17 15.08
C ARG A 61 3.83 -26.54 16.42
N PHE A 62 2.84 -26.44 17.29
CA PHE A 62 3.05 -26.20 18.72
C PHE A 62 2.75 -27.47 19.50
N ASP A 63 3.46 -27.67 20.60
CA ASP A 63 2.99 -28.58 21.64
C ASP A 63 1.67 -28.06 22.25
N LYS A 64 0.80 -28.99 22.64
CA LYS A 64 -0.52 -28.68 23.20
C LYS A 64 -0.47 -27.86 24.50
N SER A 65 0.62 -27.96 25.26
CA SER A 65 0.82 -27.22 26.52
C SER A 65 0.71 -25.71 26.35
N ILE A 66 1.14 -25.19 25.19
CA ILE A 66 1.09 -23.76 24.86
C ILE A 66 -0.34 -23.22 24.89
N GLY A 67 -1.34 -24.08 24.58
CA GLY A 67 -2.76 -23.72 24.64
C GLY A 67 -3.33 -23.53 26.04
N PHE A 68 -2.58 -23.84 27.11
CA PHE A 68 -3.05 -23.86 28.50
C PHE A 68 -2.13 -23.09 29.46
N MET A 69 -1.36 -22.12 28.94
CA MET A 69 -0.46 -21.32 29.75
C MET A 69 -1.23 -20.18 30.47
N PRO A 70 -1.38 -20.22 31.81
CA PRO A 70 -2.31 -19.34 32.52
C PRO A 70 -1.82 -17.87 32.60
N ASN A 71 -0.51 -17.66 32.51
CA ASN A 71 0.13 -16.35 32.65
C ASN A 71 0.54 -15.72 31.31
N LEU A 72 0.30 -16.41 30.19
CA LEU A 72 0.67 -15.92 28.87
C LEU A 72 -0.22 -14.73 28.50
N VAL A 73 0.41 -13.58 28.29
CA VAL A 73 -0.22 -12.29 27.96
C VAL A 73 -0.09 -11.99 26.47
N TYR A 74 1.07 -12.27 25.88
CA TYR A 74 1.39 -11.96 24.49
C TYR A 74 1.94 -13.21 23.78
N LEU A 75 1.30 -13.58 22.67
CA LEU A 75 1.82 -14.59 21.75
C LEU A 75 1.79 -14.04 20.32
N SER A 76 2.95 -14.05 19.66
CA SER A 76 3.05 -13.79 18.22
C SER A 76 3.85 -14.90 17.54
N ALA A 77 3.30 -15.46 16.47
CA ALA A 77 3.99 -16.38 15.56
C ALA A 77 3.68 -15.99 14.11
N SER A 78 3.65 -14.69 13.85
CA SER A 78 3.38 -14.10 12.55
C SER A 78 4.42 -14.58 11.53
N GLU A 79 4.01 -14.71 10.27
CA GLU A 79 4.87 -15.13 9.16
C GLU A 79 5.51 -16.53 9.31
N CYS A 80 5.00 -17.36 10.20
CA CYS A 80 5.32 -18.79 10.25
C CYS A 80 4.61 -19.50 9.08
N THR A 81 5.19 -19.40 7.88
CA THR A 81 4.52 -19.83 6.63
C THR A 81 4.21 -21.32 6.54
N GLN A 82 4.83 -22.16 7.38
CA GLN A 82 4.58 -23.60 7.43
C GLN A 82 3.59 -24.01 8.54
N LEU A 83 3.13 -23.06 9.35
CA LEU A 83 2.21 -23.31 10.44
C LEU A 83 0.85 -23.68 9.89
N THR A 84 0.42 -24.93 10.13
CA THR A 84 -0.89 -25.42 9.66
C THR A 84 -1.98 -25.32 10.72
N SER A 85 -1.59 -25.35 12.00
CA SER A 85 -2.47 -25.24 13.15
C SER A 85 -1.68 -24.72 14.35
N PHE A 86 -2.32 -23.91 15.20
CA PHE A 86 -1.75 -23.50 16.49
C PHE A 86 -1.85 -24.66 17.49
N VAL A 87 -3.01 -24.83 18.12
CA VAL A 87 -3.34 -25.96 19.02
C VAL A 87 -4.79 -26.39 18.79
N PRO A 88 -5.19 -27.63 19.10
CA PRO A 88 -6.59 -28.06 18.92
C PRO A 88 -7.57 -27.38 19.88
N LYS A 89 -7.13 -27.12 21.10
CA LYS A 89 -7.92 -26.52 22.19
C LYS A 89 -7.09 -25.46 22.90
N MET A 90 -7.74 -24.38 23.31
CA MET A 90 -7.08 -23.32 24.07
C MET A 90 -7.92 -22.85 25.26
N TYR A 91 -7.21 -22.47 26.32
CA TYR A 91 -7.68 -21.65 27.43
C TYR A 91 -6.50 -20.84 27.98
N LEU A 92 -6.46 -19.55 27.63
CA LEU A 92 -5.37 -18.64 27.96
C LEU A 92 -5.94 -17.43 28.71
N PRO A 93 -6.30 -17.55 30.00
CA PRO A 93 -7.07 -16.54 30.73
C PRO A 93 -6.36 -15.18 30.90
N SER A 94 -5.04 -15.13 30.70
CA SER A 94 -4.26 -13.90 30.77
C SER A 94 -3.96 -13.26 29.41
N LEU A 95 -4.38 -13.88 28.30
CA LEU A 95 -3.99 -13.46 26.97
C LEU A 95 -4.65 -12.14 26.58
N GLU A 96 -3.84 -11.19 26.14
CA GLU A 96 -4.25 -9.87 25.68
C GLU A 96 -3.96 -9.67 24.19
N VAL A 97 -2.94 -10.36 23.64
CA VAL A 97 -2.60 -10.32 22.21
C VAL A 97 -2.30 -11.71 21.67
N LEU A 98 -2.92 -12.06 20.53
CA LEU A 98 -2.63 -13.25 19.75
C LEU A 98 -2.43 -12.89 18.28
N SER A 99 -1.24 -13.12 17.74
CA SER A 99 -0.94 -12.82 16.33
C SER A 99 -0.42 -14.02 15.54
N PHE A 100 -1.08 -14.29 14.41
CA PHE A 100 -0.69 -15.24 13.37
C PHE A 100 -0.74 -14.60 11.98
N ASN A 101 -0.57 -13.28 11.88
CA ASN A 101 -0.55 -12.57 10.62
C ASN A 101 0.38 -13.27 9.61
N PHE A 102 -0.07 -13.42 8.37
CA PHE A 102 0.64 -14.05 7.27
C PHE A 102 1.06 -15.52 7.48
N CYS A 103 0.44 -16.24 8.42
CA CYS A 103 0.54 -17.70 8.51
C CYS A 103 -0.34 -18.34 7.42
N ARG A 104 0.12 -18.27 6.17
CA ARG A 104 -0.69 -18.62 4.99
C ARG A 104 -1.23 -20.04 4.95
N ARG A 105 -0.62 -20.98 5.69
CA ARG A 105 -1.06 -22.38 5.77
C ARG A 105 -1.94 -22.66 6.99
N LEU A 106 -2.20 -21.67 7.84
CA LEU A 106 -2.99 -21.84 9.06
C LEU A 106 -4.46 -22.04 8.68
N GLU A 107 -4.95 -23.27 8.78
CA GLU A 107 -6.31 -23.61 8.31
C GLU A 107 -7.37 -23.62 9.42
N HIS A 108 -6.94 -23.72 10.68
CA HIS A 108 -7.82 -24.03 11.80
C HIS A 108 -7.61 -23.09 12.98
N PHE A 109 -8.71 -22.45 13.39
CA PHE A 109 -8.77 -21.73 14.65
C PHE A 109 -9.01 -22.71 15.82
N PRO A 110 -8.32 -22.57 16.97
CA PRO A 110 -8.47 -23.46 18.13
C PRO A 110 -9.88 -23.45 18.72
N HIS A 111 -10.29 -24.58 19.30
CA HIS A 111 -11.53 -24.63 20.08
C HIS A 111 -11.31 -24.00 21.47
N VAL A 112 -11.99 -22.88 21.75
CA VAL A 112 -11.88 -22.16 23.03
C VAL A 112 -12.69 -22.86 24.12
N MET A 113 -12.03 -23.38 25.15
CA MET A 113 -12.68 -24.27 26.13
C MET A 113 -13.51 -23.54 27.19
N HIS A 114 -13.01 -22.40 27.68
CA HIS A 114 -13.63 -21.65 28.77
C HIS A 114 -13.67 -20.16 28.44
N LYS A 115 -14.51 -19.43 29.16
CA LYS A 115 -14.66 -17.98 29.01
C LYS A 115 -13.32 -17.27 29.25
N MET A 116 -12.99 -16.36 28.35
CA MET A 116 -11.85 -15.44 28.42
C MET A 116 -12.42 -14.02 28.37
N ASP A 117 -12.25 -13.26 29.44
CA ASP A 117 -12.94 -11.98 29.69
C ASP A 117 -12.01 -10.76 29.73
N LYS A 118 -10.70 -10.99 29.82
CA LYS A 118 -9.67 -9.95 29.65
C LYS A 118 -9.70 -9.35 28.24
N PRO A 119 -9.42 -8.04 28.10
CA PRO A 119 -9.27 -7.39 26.80
C PRO A 119 -8.32 -8.18 25.90
N LEU A 120 -8.81 -8.59 24.72
CA LEU A 120 -8.07 -9.43 23.79
C LEU A 120 -8.11 -8.84 22.38
N LYS A 121 -6.94 -8.77 21.73
CA LYS A 121 -6.78 -8.43 20.31
C LYS A 121 -6.23 -9.64 19.54
N ILE A 122 -6.91 -10.02 18.45
CA ILE A 122 -6.50 -11.14 17.60
C ILE A 122 -6.17 -10.64 16.20
N TYR A 123 -5.00 -11.03 15.70
CA TYR A 123 -4.53 -10.70 14.36
C TYR A 123 -4.23 -11.98 13.57
N MET A 124 -4.96 -12.21 12.48
CA MET A 124 -4.83 -13.41 11.64
C MET A 124 -4.98 -13.07 10.15
N MET A 125 -4.47 -11.90 9.78
CA MET A 125 -4.48 -11.42 8.40
C MET A 125 -3.76 -12.42 7.49
N SER A 126 -4.24 -12.66 6.28
CA SER A 126 -3.61 -13.51 5.26
C SER A 126 -3.31 -14.94 5.77
N THR A 127 -4.32 -15.59 6.33
CA THR A 127 -4.30 -17.01 6.73
C THR A 127 -5.24 -17.84 5.88
N ALA A 128 -5.05 -19.17 5.87
CA ALA A 128 -5.95 -20.10 5.18
C ALA A 128 -7.13 -20.56 6.05
N ILE A 129 -7.51 -19.78 7.08
CA ILE A 129 -8.58 -20.15 7.99
C ILE A 129 -9.89 -20.26 7.22
N LYS A 130 -10.47 -21.46 7.22
CA LYS A 130 -11.71 -21.77 6.49
C LYS A 130 -12.97 -21.42 7.29
N LYS A 131 -12.91 -21.59 8.62
CA LYS A 131 -14.04 -21.47 9.54
C LYS A 131 -13.59 -21.02 10.92
N ILE A 132 -14.40 -20.17 11.55
CA ILE A 132 -14.31 -19.85 12.98
C ILE A 132 -15.27 -20.75 13.76
N PRO A 133 -14.83 -21.47 14.82
CA PRO A 133 -15.68 -22.36 15.60
C PRO A 133 -16.69 -21.58 16.45
N THR A 134 -17.85 -22.19 16.76
CA THR A 134 -18.88 -21.57 17.62
C THR A 134 -18.37 -21.22 19.02
N SER A 135 -17.33 -21.91 19.50
CA SER A 135 -16.65 -21.61 20.76
C SER A 135 -15.95 -20.25 20.78
N ILE A 136 -15.84 -19.53 19.66
CA ILE A 136 -15.41 -18.13 19.63
C ILE A 136 -16.24 -17.26 20.59
N GLY A 137 -17.50 -17.62 20.84
CA GLY A 137 -18.36 -16.96 21.84
C GLY A 137 -17.81 -16.98 23.27
N ASN A 138 -16.85 -17.84 23.58
CA ASN A 138 -16.16 -17.85 24.87
C ASN A 138 -15.12 -16.71 24.99
N LEU A 139 -14.73 -16.06 23.90
CA LEU A 139 -13.83 -14.89 23.92
C LEU A 139 -14.60 -13.62 24.26
N THR A 140 -15.26 -13.59 25.41
CA THR A 140 -16.07 -12.46 25.86
C THR A 140 -15.29 -11.16 26.08
N GLY A 141 -13.96 -11.27 26.20
CA GLY A 141 -13.00 -10.18 26.27
C GLY A 141 -12.49 -9.67 24.92
N LEU A 142 -12.88 -10.28 23.79
CA LEU A 142 -12.41 -9.90 22.47
C LEU A 142 -12.89 -8.51 22.09
N GLU A 143 -11.95 -7.58 21.88
CA GLU A 143 -12.21 -6.19 21.51
C GLU A 143 -11.92 -5.91 20.04
N HIS A 144 -10.89 -6.56 19.51
CA HIS A 144 -10.40 -6.35 18.16
C HIS A 144 -10.11 -7.69 17.46
N MET A 145 -10.57 -7.82 16.22
CA MET A 145 -10.21 -8.96 15.38
C MET A 145 -9.93 -8.53 13.94
N ASP A 146 -8.72 -8.84 13.47
CA ASP A 146 -8.31 -8.69 12.08
C ASP A 146 -8.16 -10.05 11.40
N MET A 147 -9.01 -10.32 10.41
CA MET A 147 -8.99 -11.50 9.56
C MET A 147 -8.93 -11.11 8.08
N SER A 148 -8.38 -9.93 7.77
CA SER A 148 -8.26 -9.46 6.39
C SER A 148 -7.48 -10.45 5.52
N VAL A 149 -7.84 -10.59 4.25
CA VAL A 149 -7.21 -11.49 3.28
C VAL A 149 -7.36 -12.98 3.64
N CYS A 150 -8.33 -13.36 4.48
CA CYS A 150 -8.69 -14.77 4.70
C CYS A 150 -9.62 -15.26 3.58
N LYS A 151 -9.07 -15.49 2.38
CA LYS A 151 -9.85 -15.76 1.15
C LYS A 151 -10.70 -17.03 1.21
N GLU A 152 -10.33 -17.97 2.07
CA GLU A 152 -11.07 -19.23 2.28
C GLU A 152 -12.11 -19.17 3.40
N LEU A 153 -12.20 -18.06 4.13
CA LEU A 153 -13.15 -17.89 5.23
C LEU A 153 -14.57 -17.70 4.68
N LYS A 154 -15.43 -18.69 4.91
CA LYS A 154 -16.80 -18.71 4.36
C LYS A 154 -17.88 -18.28 5.33
N ASN A 155 -17.68 -18.56 6.63
CA ASN A 155 -18.74 -18.46 7.62
C ASN A 155 -18.23 -17.99 8.97
N LEU A 156 -18.94 -17.02 9.55
CA LEU A 156 -18.87 -16.66 10.97
C LEU A 156 -20.08 -17.24 11.72
N PRO A 157 -19.88 -17.85 12.91
CA PRO A 157 -20.98 -18.36 13.71
C PRO A 157 -21.80 -17.21 14.34
N SER A 158 -23.08 -17.45 14.65
CA SER A 158 -23.93 -16.46 15.32
C SER A 158 -23.35 -15.96 16.64
N SER A 159 -22.64 -16.83 17.38
CA SER A 159 -21.94 -16.47 18.62
C SER A 159 -20.84 -15.42 18.43
N PHE A 160 -20.33 -15.24 17.21
CA PHE A 160 -19.35 -14.20 16.87
C PHE A 160 -19.96 -12.81 16.95
N PHE A 161 -21.11 -12.61 16.31
CA PHE A 161 -21.79 -11.30 16.24
C PHE A 161 -22.39 -10.88 17.59
N LEU A 162 -22.54 -11.83 18.52
CA LEU A 162 -23.05 -11.64 19.88
C LEU A 162 -21.94 -11.41 20.93
N LEU A 163 -20.69 -11.27 20.51
CA LEU A 163 -19.58 -11.00 21.43
C LEU A 163 -19.77 -9.62 22.12
N PRO A 164 -19.74 -9.57 23.47
CA PRO A 164 -20.18 -8.40 24.21
C PRO A 164 -19.18 -7.23 24.18
N LYS A 165 -17.91 -7.47 23.87
CA LYS A 165 -16.87 -6.43 23.84
C LYS A 165 -16.26 -6.21 22.45
N LEU A 166 -16.75 -6.89 21.41
CA LEU A 166 -16.17 -6.74 20.06
C LEU A 166 -16.51 -5.36 19.51
N VAL A 167 -15.50 -4.48 19.42
CA VAL A 167 -15.63 -3.09 18.98
C VAL A 167 -15.17 -2.94 17.53
N THR A 168 -14.11 -3.65 17.12
CA THR A 168 -13.51 -3.52 15.79
C THR A 168 -13.39 -4.86 15.08
N LEU A 169 -13.87 -4.91 13.83
CA LEU A 169 -13.73 -6.05 12.93
C LEU A 169 -13.13 -5.60 11.60
N LYS A 170 -12.01 -6.22 11.21
CA LYS A 170 -11.39 -6.04 9.89
C LYS A 170 -11.43 -7.34 9.12
N VAL A 171 -12.06 -7.32 7.95
CA VAL A 171 -12.27 -8.51 7.09
C VAL A 171 -12.14 -8.12 5.61
N ASP A 172 -11.22 -7.20 5.32
CA ASP A 172 -10.91 -6.79 3.95
C ASP A 172 -10.54 -8.02 3.09
N GLU A 173 -10.91 -8.04 1.81
CA GLU A 173 -10.68 -9.15 0.87
C GLU A 173 -11.25 -10.52 1.28
N CYS A 174 -12.15 -10.60 2.27
CA CYS A 174 -12.90 -11.81 2.58
C CYS A 174 -14.14 -11.94 1.68
N SER A 175 -13.92 -12.21 0.39
CA SER A 175 -14.97 -12.22 -0.65
C SER A 175 -16.10 -13.23 -0.46
N GLN A 176 -15.93 -14.23 0.40
CA GLN A 176 -16.96 -15.24 0.70
C GLN A 176 -17.75 -14.94 1.98
N LEU A 177 -17.45 -13.84 2.68
CA LEU A 177 -18.00 -13.55 4.00
C LEU A 177 -19.39 -12.90 3.96
N GLY A 178 -19.77 -12.27 2.84
CA GLY A 178 -21.07 -11.60 2.66
C GLY A 178 -22.26 -12.45 3.12
N GLU A 179 -22.34 -13.70 2.63
CA GLU A 179 -23.40 -14.65 2.99
C GLU A 179 -23.54 -14.90 4.51
N SER A 180 -22.47 -14.70 5.29
CA SER A 180 -22.52 -14.87 6.75
C SER A 180 -23.42 -13.84 7.41
N PHE A 181 -23.39 -12.59 6.94
CA PHE A 181 -24.24 -11.54 7.45
C PHE A 181 -25.71 -11.85 7.13
N GLN A 182 -26.00 -12.24 5.89
CA GLN A 182 -27.36 -12.63 5.50
C GLN A 182 -27.90 -13.80 6.34
N ARG A 183 -27.12 -14.89 6.49
CA ARG A 183 -27.50 -16.04 7.34
C ARG A 183 -27.78 -15.63 8.78
N PHE A 184 -26.95 -14.74 9.34
CA PHE A 184 -27.16 -14.26 10.69
C PHE A 184 -28.43 -13.41 10.80
N ARG A 185 -28.67 -12.50 9.84
CA ARG A 185 -29.90 -11.69 9.74
C ARG A 185 -31.14 -12.58 9.78
N GLU A 186 -31.21 -13.62 8.95
CA GLU A 186 -32.31 -14.58 8.91
C GLU A 186 -32.51 -15.31 10.25
N SER A 187 -31.41 -15.75 10.88
CA SER A 187 -31.45 -16.46 12.16
C SER A 187 -31.86 -15.59 13.35
N ARG A 188 -31.65 -14.26 13.25
CA ARG A 188 -31.89 -13.31 14.36
C ARG A 188 -33.38 -13.20 14.72
N HIS A 189 -34.28 -13.47 13.78
CA HIS A 189 -35.72 -13.52 14.06
C HIS A 189 -36.12 -14.62 15.08
N SER A 190 -35.25 -15.61 15.32
CA SER A 190 -35.45 -16.69 16.29
C SER A 190 -34.75 -16.43 17.64
N VAL A 191 -33.74 -15.54 17.68
CA VAL A 191 -32.91 -15.28 18.86
C VAL A 191 -33.22 -13.90 19.41
N ALA A 192 -34.24 -13.81 20.27
CA ALA A 192 -34.46 -12.61 21.07
C ALA A 192 -33.29 -12.45 22.07
N ASN A 193 -32.72 -11.24 22.13
CA ASN A 193 -31.90 -10.69 23.24
C ASN A 193 -30.36 -10.66 23.11
N GLY A 194 -29.81 -10.31 21.94
CA GLY A 194 -28.44 -9.78 21.88
C GLY A 194 -28.23 -8.82 20.70
N SER A 195 -27.76 -7.60 20.96
CA SER A 195 -27.31 -6.67 19.92
C SER A 195 -25.79 -6.67 19.86
N SER A 196 -25.25 -6.58 18.64
CA SER A 196 -23.81 -6.46 18.45
C SER A 196 -23.33 -5.10 18.97
N ASN A 197 -22.14 -5.08 19.59
CA ASN A 197 -21.47 -3.86 20.06
C ASN A 197 -20.41 -3.35 19.07
N LEU A 198 -20.44 -3.85 17.84
CA LEU A 198 -19.48 -3.45 16.81
C LEU A 198 -19.64 -1.96 16.49
N VAL A 199 -18.53 -1.23 16.60
CA VAL A 199 -18.44 0.22 16.35
C VAL A 199 -17.74 0.49 15.01
N THR A 200 -16.73 -0.33 14.67
CA THR A 200 -15.93 -0.16 13.44
C THR A 200 -15.92 -1.43 12.63
N LEU A 201 -16.26 -1.32 11.34
CA LEU A 201 -16.22 -2.41 10.37
C LEU A 201 -15.42 -2.00 9.13
N GLN A 202 -14.37 -2.75 8.82
CA GLN A 202 -13.64 -2.65 7.55
C GLN A 202 -13.95 -3.85 6.67
N PHE A 203 -14.55 -3.58 5.49
CA PHE A 203 -15.10 -4.57 4.57
C PHE A 203 -14.70 -4.27 3.11
N ARG A 204 -13.43 -3.94 2.88
CA ARG A 204 -12.90 -3.48 1.58
C ARG A 204 -12.60 -4.63 0.62
N GLU A 205 -12.68 -4.39 -0.69
CA GLU A 205 -12.39 -5.40 -1.75
C GLU A 205 -13.11 -6.75 -1.58
N THR A 206 -14.27 -6.76 -0.94
CA THR A 206 -15.09 -7.95 -0.72
C THR A 206 -16.20 -8.08 -1.76
N ASN A 207 -16.51 -6.99 -2.46
CA ASN A 207 -17.65 -6.81 -3.37
C ASN A 207 -18.97 -7.28 -2.75
N PRO A 208 -19.41 -6.67 -1.63
CA PRO A 208 -20.67 -7.03 -1.00
C PRO A 208 -21.81 -6.79 -1.99
N SER A 209 -22.75 -7.73 -2.03
CA SER A 209 -24.02 -7.49 -2.70
C SER A 209 -24.83 -6.43 -1.95
N TYR A 210 -25.83 -5.86 -2.60
CA TYR A 210 -26.77 -4.95 -1.96
C TYR A 210 -27.41 -5.55 -0.69
N GLU A 211 -27.75 -6.84 -0.73
CA GLU A 211 -28.32 -7.55 0.43
C GLU A 211 -27.30 -7.79 1.56
N ASP A 212 -26.02 -7.94 1.24
CA ASP A 212 -24.97 -8.02 2.26
C ASP A 212 -24.84 -6.69 3.02
N LEU A 213 -24.86 -5.56 2.31
CA LEU A 213 -24.84 -4.24 2.94
C LEU A 213 -26.09 -3.99 3.79
N CYS A 214 -27.27 -4.37 3.30
CA CYS A 214 -28.50 -4.35 4.11
C CYS A 214 -28.35 -5.16 5.39
N ALA A 215 -27.83 -6.39 5.29
CA ALA A 215 -27.62 -7.25 6.43
C ALA A 215 -26.63 -6.64 7.44
N ILE A 216 -25.50 -6.12 6.97
CA ILE A 216 -24.49 -5.45 7.81
C ILE A 216 -25.13 -4.33 8.64
N LEU A 217 -25.84 -3.39 7.99
CA LEU A 217 -26.44 -2.24 8.67
C LEU A 217 -27.51 -2.65 9.69
N GLU A 218 -28.27 -3.71 9.41
CA GLU A 218 -29.25 -4.21 10.37
C GLU A 218 -28.63 -4.97 11.54
N ILE A 219 -27.49 -5.65 11.34
CA ILE A 219 -26.80 -6.48 12.35
C ILE A 219 -26.02 -5.61 13.35
N PHE A 220 -25.54 -4.47 12.90
CA PHE A 220 -24.69 -3.58 13.67
C PHE A 220 -25.37 -2.21 13.88
N PRO A 221 -26.42 -2.13 14.73
CA PRO A 221 -27.16 -0.87 14.94
C PRO A 221 -26.36 0.22 15.67
N LYS A 222 -25.23 -0.14 16.28
CA LYS A 222 -24.30 0.76 16.98
C LYS A 222 -23.07 1.12 16.14
N LEU A 223 -23.04 0.73 14.88
CA LEU A 223 -21.90 0.99 14.01
C LEU A 223 -21.70 2.49 13.83
N GLU A 224 -20.50 2.98 14.13
CA GLU A 224 -20.12 4.38 13.99
C GLU A 224 -19.21 4.62 12.77
N ASP A 225 -18.36 3.65 12.43
CA ASP A 225 -17.44 3.73 11.30
C ASP A 225 -17.61 2.51 10.37
N LEU A 226 -17.98 2.79 9.13
CA LEU A 226 -18.13 1.80 8.07
C LEU A 226 -17.18 2.13 6.91
N ASN A 227 -16.19 1.27 6.70
CA ASN A 227 -15.32 1.32 5.54
C ASN A 227 -15.65 0.21 4.55
N VAL A 228 -16.22 0.60 3.42
CA VAL A 228 -16.55 -0.25 2.27
C VAL A 228 -15.87 0.24 0.99
N SER A 229 -14.74 0.92 1.13
CA SER A 229 -13.92 1.39 0.00
C SER A 229 -13.40 0.24 -0.87
N HIS A 230 -12.93 0.57 -2.08
CA HIS A 230 -12.37 -0.36 -3.05
C HIS A 230 -13.31 -1.51 -3.44
N ASN A 231 -14.63 -1.27 -3.42
CA ASN A 231 -15.65 -2.24 -3.82
C ASN A 231 -16.35 -1.85 -5.14
N GLY A 232 -16.88 -2.85 -5.84
CA GLY A 232 -17.50 -2.70 -7.16
C GLY A 232 -19.02 -2.55 -7.16
N PHE A 233 -19.67 -2.27 -6.02
CA PHE A 233 -21.12 -2.10 -5.95
C PHE A 233 -21.56 -0.80 -6.64
N VAL A 234 -22.81 -0.79 -7.12
CA VAL A 234 -23.37 0.31 -7.92
C VAL A 234 -24.11 1.33 -7.06
N ALA A 235 -24.68 0.90 -5.93
CA ALA A 235 -25.47 1.73 -5.04
C ALA A 235 -25.31 1.27 -3.59
N LEU A 236 -25.42 2.22 -2.66
CA LEU A 236 -25.58 1.92 -1.23
C LEU A 236 -27.06 1.68 -0.90
N PRO A 237 -27.37 0.88 0.14
CA PRO A 237 -28.75 0.57 0.49
C PRO A 237 -29.47 1.71 1.20
N ASN A 238 -30.73 1.96 0.83
CA ASN A 238 -31.57 3.03 1.40
C ASN A 238 -31.74 2.94 2.93
N ILE A 239 -31.59 1.74 3.50
CA ILE A 239 -31.68 1.53 4.96
C ILE A 239 -30.56 2.24 5.73
N ILE A 240 -29.48 2.67 5.07
CA ILE A 240 -28.39 3.43 5.72
C ILE A 240 -28.91 4.71 6.39
N ARG A 241 -29.97 5.32 5.86
CA ARG A 241 -30.66 6.47 6.48
C ARG A 241 -31.10 6.19 7.92
N GLY A 242 -31.45 4.95 8.24
CA GLY A 242 -31.89 4.53 9.57
C GLY A 242 -30.75 4.23 10.55
N SER A 243 -29.48 4.32 10.12
CA SER A 243 -28.31 3.97 10.94
C SER A 243 -27.91 5.15 11.85
N SER A 244 -28.64 5.36 12.94
CA SER A 244 -28.57 6.56 13.78
C SER A 244 -27.27 6.78 14.56
N HIS A 245 -26.32 5.84 14.53
CA HIS A 245 -25.00 5.98 15.17
C HIS A 245 -23.87 6.14 14.15
N LEU A 246 -24.15 5.97 12.85
CA LEU A 246 -23.12 6.00 11.82
C LEU A 246 -22.58 7.43 11.67
N LYS A 247 -21.30 7.63 11.99
CA LYS A 247 -20.58 8.91 11.95
C LYS A 247 -19.63 9.00 10.76
N SER A 248 -19.06 7.88 10.32
CA SER A 248 -18.04 7.83 9.28
C SER A 248 -18.39 6.77 8.23
N LEU A 249 -18.40 7.18 6.96
CA LEU A 249 -18.63 6.31 5.81
C LEU A 249 -17.50 6.51 4.79
N ASP A 250 -16.70 5.47 4.58
CA ASP A 250 -15.68 5.45 3.53
C ASP A 250 -16.12 4.52 2.41
N VAL A 251 -16.38 5.12 1.25
CA VAL A 251 -16.74 4.48 -0.01
C VAL A 251 -15.74 4.84 -1.10
N SER A 252 -14.54 5.31 -0.74
CA SER A 252 -13.51 5.71 -1.68
C SER A 252 -13.11 4.56 -2.61
N PHE A 253 -12.63 4.88 -3.80
CA PHE A 253 -12.24 3.93 -4.85
C PHE A 253 -13.34 2.95 -5.29
N CYS A 254 -14.61 3.19 -4.94
CA CYS A 254 -15.75 2.45 -5.48
C CYS A 254 -16.10 2.95 -6.88
N ARG A 255 -15.30 2.57 -7.88
CA ARG A 255 -15.37 3.13 -9.25
C ARG A 255 -16.72 2.96 -9.97
N ASN A 256 -17.52 1.96 -9.56
CA ASN A 256 -18.84 1.68 -10.14
C ASN A 256 -19.99 2.32 -9.37
N LEU A 257 -19.72 2.97 -8.23
CA LEU A 257 -20.73 3.60 -7.40
C LEU A 257 -21.35 4.77 -8.15
N LYS A 258 -22.67 4.68 -8.38
CA LYS A 258 -23.48 5.69 -9.07
C LYS A 258 -24.35 6.46 -8.10
N GLU A 259 -24.97 5.74 -7.15
CA GLU A 259 -26.02 6.26 -6.30
C GLU A 259 -25.63 6.18 -4.83
N ILE A 260 -25.78 7.30 -4.12
CA ILE A 260 -25.69 7.40 -2.67
C ILE A 260 -27.08 7.85 -2.18
N PRO A 261 -27.78 7.04 -1.37
CA PRO A 261 -29.08 7.40 -0.83
C PRO A 261 -28.94 8.45 0.27
N GLU A 262 -30.06 8.94 0.79
CA GLU A 262 -30.06 9.82 1.95
C GLU A 262 -29.29 9.21 3.13
N LEU A 263 -28.32 9.96 3.65
CA LEU A 263 -27.47 9.54 4.77
C LEU A 263 -28.12 9.86 6.12
N PRO A 264 -27.80 9.12 7.20
CA PRO A 264 -28.36 9.36 8.53
C PRO A 264 -27.97 10.75 9.08
N LEU A 265 -28.74 11.29 10.03
CA LEU A 265 -28.47 12.58 10.71
C LEU A 265 -27.26 12.56 11.65
N SER A 266 -26.62 11.41 11.83
CA SER A 266 -25.43 11.27 12.67
C SER A 266 -24.12 11.34 11.89
N ILE A 267 -24.20 11.36 10.55
CA ILE A 267 -23.03 11.26 9.69
C ILE A 267 -22.21 12.55 9.78
N GLN A 268 -20.91 12.42 10.01
CA GLN A 268 -19.98 13.53 10.14
C GLN A 268 -18.86 13.45 9.09
N LYS A 269 -18.56 12.25 8.58
CA LYS A 269 -17.50 12.05 7.60
C LYS A 269 -17.95 11.14 6.46
N VAL A 270 -17.76 11.61 5.23
CA VAL A 270 -17.97 10.82 4.01
C VAL A 270 -16.75 10.93 3.10
N ASP A 271 -16.07 9.82 2.84
CA ASP A 271 -15.01 9.76 1.83
C ASP A 271 -15.52 8.99 0.61
N ALA A 272 -15.70 9.70 -0.50
CA ALA A 272 -16.11 9.16 -1.79
C ALA A 272 -15.07 9.41 -2.89
N ARG A 273 -13.80 9.60 -2.52
CA ARG A 273 -12.71 9.84 -3.48
C ARG A 273 -12.65 8.74 -4.54
N TYR A 274 -12.32 9.11 -5.77
CA TYR A 274 -12.15 8.23 -6.92
C TYR A 274 -13.39 7.40 -7.30
N CYS A 275 -14.58 7.82 -6.86
CA CYS A 275 -15.88 7.28 -7.31
C CYS A 275 -16.32 7.94 -8.63
N GLN A 276 -15.63 7.62 -9.72
CA GLN A 276 -15.79 8.28 -11.02
C GLN A 276 -17.17 8.12 -11.68
N SER A 277 -17.96 7.13 -11.26
CA SER A 277 -19.30 6.87 -11.80
C SER A 277 -20.43 7.58 -11.06
N LEU A 278 -20.12 8.39 -10.03
CA LEU A 278 -21.15 9.08 -9.25
C LEU A 278 -22.00 9.95 -10.16
N THR A 279 -23.33 9.89 -9.97
CA THR A 279 -24.23 10.74 -10.74
C THR A 279 -24.29 12.16 -10.17
N SER A 280 -24.87 13.07 -10.95
CA SER A 280 -25.13 14.44 -10.48
C SER A 280 -26.10 14.44 -9.30
N GLU A 281 -27.07 13.53 -9.28
CA GLU A 281 -28.02 13.34 -8.19
C GLU A 281 -27.33 12.90 -6.90
N ALA A 282 -26.42 11.92 -6.97
CA ALA A 282 -25.65 11.47 -5.80
C ALA A 282 -24.76 12.59 -5.24
N SER A 283 -24.12 13.37 -6.11
CA SER A 283 -23.33 14.54 -5.72
C SER A 283 -24.22 15.61 -5.07
N SER A 284 -25.41 15.87 -5.64
CA SER A 284 -26.38 16.82 -5.09
C SER A 284 -26.93 16.38 -3.74
N MET A 285 -27.10 15.07 -3.50
CA MET A 285 -27.48 14.55 -2.18
C MET A 285 -26.41 14.86 -1.14
N LEU A 286 -25.12 14.64 -1.46
CA LEU A 286 -24.01 14.98 -0.57
C LEU A 286 -23.95 16.49 -0.30
N TRP A 287 -24.18 17.33 -1.31
CA TRP A 287 -24.29 18.79 -1.14
C TRP A 287 -25.48 19.20 -0.26
N SER A 288 -26.66 18.57 -0.43
CA SER A 288 -27.84 18.83 0.41
C SER A 288 -27.55 18.50 1.86
N LYS A 289 -26.93 17.34 2.09
CA LYS A 289 -26.57 16.88 3.44
C LYS A 289 -25.63 17.86 4.13
N VAL A 290 -24.66 18.35 3.39
CA VAL A 290 -23.73 19.40 3.81
C VAL A 290 -24.44 20.72 4.16
N SER A 291 -25.50 21.10 3.42
CA SER A 291 -26.26 22.32 3.70
C SER A 291 -27.23 22.19 4.88
N GLU A 292 -27.73 20.99 5.14
CA GLU A 292 -28.70 20.69 6.22
C GLU A 292 -28.02 20.43 7.56
N GLU A 293 -26.81 19.86 7.54
CA GLU A 293 -26.11 19.40 8.73
C GLU A 293 -25.06 20.42 9.15
N ILE A 294 -25.25 20.92 10.37
CA ILE A 294 -24.50 22.07 10.82
C ILE A 294 -23.17 21.62 11.45
N GLN A 295 -23.08 20.49 12.15
CA GLN A 295 -21.94 20.21 13.05
C GLN A 295 -20.88 19.26 12.47
N ARG A 296 -19.66 19.79 12.30
CA ARG A 296 -18.41 19.04 12.06
C ARG A 296 -18.45 18.09 10.85
N MET A 297 -19.20 18.46 9.82
CA MET A 297 -19.32 17.66 8.60
C MET A 297 -18.06 17.77 7.74
N GLN A 298 -17.60 16.64 7.23
CA GLN A 298 -16.46 16.49 6.32
C GLN A 298 -16.88 15.59 5.15
N VAL A 299 -16.72 16.08 3.92
CA VAL A 299 -16.98 15.29 2.70
C VAL A 299 -15.83 15.43 1.73
N VAL A 300 -15.37 14.34 1.15
CA VAL A 300 -14.46 14.37 0.01
C VAL A 300 -15.07 13.60 -1.14
N MET A 301 -15.22 14.22 -2.31
CA MET A 301 -15.84 13.59 -3.47
C MET A 301 -15.31 14.13 -4.80
N PRO A 302 -15.46 13.40 -5.92
CA PRO A 302 -15.08 13.87 -7.24
C PRO A 302 -15.91 15.07 -7.68
N MET A 303 -15.29 16.02 -8.39
CA MET A 303 -15.96 17.25 -8.80
C MET A 303 -16.39 17.21 -10.27
N LEU A 304 -17.60 16.68 -10.55
CA LEU A 304 -18.10 16.42 -11.91
C LEU A 304 -18.26 17.67 -12.79
N LYS A 305 -18.74 18.78 -12.24
CA LYS A 305 -19.03 20.03 -13.00
C LYS A 305 -18.03 21.14 -12.74
N ARG A 306 -17.01 20.92 -11.91
CA ARG A 306 -15.99 21.92 -11.49
C ARG A 306 -16.57 23.26 -11.01
N GLU A 307 -17.82 23.27 -10.54
CA GLU A 307 -18.53 24.47 -10.07
C GLU A 307 -19.06 24.23 -8.67
N ILE A 308 -18.67 25.10 -7.73
CA ILE A 308 -19.21 25.10 -6.36
C ILE A 308 -20.67 25.59 -6.42
N PRO A 309 -21.60 24.99 -5.66
CA PRO A 309 -22.99 25.42 -5.65
C PRO A 309 -23.17 26.92 -5.37
N GLU A 310 -24.14 27.55 -6.02
CA GLU A 310 -24.37 29.00 -5.92
C GLU A 310 -24.87 29.48 -4.55
N TRP A 311 -25.32 28.55 -3.68
CA TRP A 311 -25.80 28.88 -2.35
C TRP A 311 -24.69 29.20 -1.33
N PHE A 312 -23.42 29.04 -1.69
CA PHE A 312 -22.30 29.49 -0.86
C PHE A 312 -22.26 31.02 -0.77
N ASP A 313 -22.10 31.57 0.43
CA ASP A 313 -22.06 33.03 0.68
C ASP A 313 -20.92 33.74 -0.06
N CYS A 314 -19.80 33.06 -0.23
CA CYS A 314 -18.65 33.57 -0.94
C CYS A 314 -17.99 32.47 -1.75
N ILE A 315 -17.67 32.76 -3.02
CA ILE A 315 -16.96 31.86 -3.92
C ILE A 315 -15.76 32.60 -4.50
N GLY A 316 -14.60 31.97 -4.46
CA GLY A 316 -13.36 32.46 -5.04
C GLY A 316 -12.75 31.48 -6.03
N THR A 317 -12.08 32.03 -7.05
CA THR A 317 -11.38 31.27 -8.11
C THR A 317 -9.88 31.57 -8.16
N LYS A 318 -9.43 32.48 -7.29
CA LYS A 318 -8.03 32.90 -7.12
C LYS A 318 -7.78 33.06 -5.63
N ASP A 319 -6.55 32.80 -5.20
CA ASP A 319 -6.10 32.90 -3.80
C ASP A 319 -6.79 31.91 -2.84
N ILE A 320 -6.64 32.12 -1.53
CA ILE A 320 -7.17 31.28 -0.45
C ILE A 320 -8.47 31.87 0.13
N PRO A 321 -9.30 31.07 0.84
CA PRO A 321 -10.43 31.60 1.59
C PRO A 321 -10.00 32.72 2.55
N HIS A 322 -10.63 33.90 2.39
CA HIS A 322 -10.34 35.10 3.17
C HIS A 322 -11.61 35.88 3.47
N PHE A 323 -11.85 36.18 4.74
CA PHE A 323 -12.98 36.97 5.21
C PHE A 323 -12.63 37.73 6.49
N TRP A 324 -13.52 38.60 6.95
CA TRP A 324 -13.34 39.37 8.18
C TRP A 324 -14.43 39.02 9.18
N ALA A 325 -14.05 38.94 10.46
CA ALA A 325 -15.01 38.81 11.55
C ALA A 325 -14.62 39.63 12.77
N ARG A 326 -15.56 39.81 13.69
CA ARG A 326 -15.36 40.48 14.98
C ARG A 326 -16.22 39.83 16.06
N ARG A 327 -15.91 40.13 17.32
CA ARG A 327 -16.60 39.67 18.53
C ARG A 327 -16.58 38.16 18.69
N LYS A 328 -17.44 37.44 17.96
CA LYS A 328 -17.57 35.99 18.02
C LYS A 328 -17.05 35.36 16.74
N PHE A 329 -16.35 34.23 16.86
CA PHE A 329 -15.83 33.53 15.69
C PHE A 329 -16.99 32.94 14.88
N PRO A 330 -17.08 33.22 13.57
CA PRO A 330 -18.19 32.76 12.77
C PRO A 330 -18.08 31.25 12.54
N VAL A 331 -19.22 30.57 12.62
CA VAL A 331 -19.30 29.15 12.30
C VAL A 331 -19.44 29.05 10.79
N VAL A 332 -18.37 28.59 10.14
CA VAL A 332 -18.29 28.50 8.68
C VAL A 332 -17.79 27.14 8.22
N ALA A 333 -18.25 26.72 7.06
CA ALA A 333 -17.71 25.58 6.34
C ALA A 333 -17.02 26.01 5.04
N LEU A 334 -15.99 25.25 4.67
CA LEU A 334 -15.21 25.48 3.47
C LEU A 334 -15.46 24.39 2.44
N SER A 335 -15.58 24.78 1.18
CA SER A 335 -15.39 23.92 0.01
C SER A 335 -14.08 24.29 -0.65
N LEU A 336 -13.20 23.31 -0.88
CA LEU A 336 -11.89 23.50 -1.49
C LEU A 336 -11.74 22.51 -2.65
N VAL A 337 -11.66 23.01 -3.88
CA VAL A 337 -11.55 22.18 -5.09
C VAL A 337 -10.09 22.12 -5.53
N PHE A 338 -9.52 20.93 -5.43
CA PHE A 338 -8.13 20.66 -5.75
C PHE A 338 -7.98 20.00 -7.13
N GLN A 339 -6.99 20.45 -7.90
CA GLN A 339 -6.70 19.97 -9.26
C GLN A 339 -5.33 19.26 -9.29
N GLU A 340 -4.59 19.40 -10.38
CA GLU A 340 -3.27 18.80 -10.60
C GLU A 340 -2.25 19.18 -9.51
N PRO A 341 -1.24 18.33 -9.25
CA PRO A 341 -0.17 18.63 -8.32
C PRO A 341 0.75 19.78 -8.79
N LYS A 342 1.32 20.49 -7.82
CA LYS A 342 2.30 21.57 -7.98
C LYS A 342 3.55 21.00 -8.63
N LYS A 343 4.11 21.74 -9.59
CA LYS A 343 5.37 21.37 -10.27
C LYS A 343 6.61 21.41 -9.36
N LYS A 344 6.51 21.95 -8.14
CA LYS A 344 7.56 21.98 -7.11
C LYS A 344 6.92 21.67 -5.75
N LEU A 345 7.23 20.51 -5.18
CA LEU A 345 6.91 20.17 -3.79
C LEU A 345 7.90 20.86 -2.84
N SER A 346 7.57 20.86 -1.54
CA SER A 346 8.56 21.13 -0.48
C SER A 346 9.62 20.02 -0.47
N ASP A 347 10.87 20.35 -0.10
CA ASP A 347 11.99 19.39 -0.18
C ASP A 347 11.74 18.12 0.64
N PHE A 348 11.05 18.23 1.78
CA PHE A 348 10.72 17.10 2.65
C PHE A 348 9.61 16.19 2.10
N GLU A 349 8.47 16.76 1.68
CA GLU A 349 7.36 15.96 1.12
C GLU A 349 7.80 15.29 -0.18
N HIS A 350 8.53 16.02 -1.02
CA HIS A 350 9.13 15.47 -2.22
C HIS A 350 10.07 14.31 -1.89
N ALA A 351 10.90 14.44 -0.86
CA ALA A 351 11.84 13.39 -0.49
C ALA A 351 11.15 12.14 0.10
N PHE A 352 10.11 12.32 0.92
CA PHE A 352 9.31 11.20 1.45
C PHE A 352 8.50 10.52 0.35
N GLN A 353 7.79 11.30 -0.45
CA GLN A 353 7.06 10.82 -1.61
C GLN A 353 7.99 10.11 -2.59
N SER A 354 9.11 10.72 -2.97
CA SER A 354 10.11 10.12 -3.86
C SER A 354 10.74 8.86 -3.27
N ALA A 355 10.96 8.79 -1.95
CA ALA A 355 11.44 7.58 -1.30
C ALA A 355 10.39 6.48 -1.46
N VAL A 356 9.14 6.75 -1.07
CA VAL A 356 8.02 5.81 -1.19
C VAL A 356 7.80 5.38 -2.65
N GLU A 357 7.75 6.31 -3.61
CA GLU A 357 7.66 6.05 -5.06
C GLU A 357 8.81 5.18 -5.57
N SER A 358 10.04 5.43 -5.12
CA SER A 358 11.22 4.62 -5.46
C SER A 358 11.11 3.18 -4.94
N PHE A 359 10.37 2.97 -3.84
CA PHE A 359 10.08 1.63 -3.30
C PHE A 359 8.88 0.96 -3.92
N THR A 360 7.82 1.72 -4.23
CA THR A 360 6.50 1.15 -4.52
C THR A 360 6.06 1.34 -5.97
N GLY A 361 6.61 2.33 -6.68
CA GLY A 361 6.25 2.69 -8.05
C GLY A 361 4.92 3.43 -8.20
N PHE A 362 4.24 3.81 -7.11
CA PHE A 362 2.93 4.48 -7.13
C PHE A 362 2.78 5.49 -5.99
N VAL A 363 2.26 6.69 -6.30
CA VAL A 363 1.68 7.62 -5.32
C VAL A 363 0.47 8.33 -5.95
N ASN A 364 -0.74 7.94 -5.52
CA ASN A 364 -2.00 8.62 -5.85
C ASN A 364 -2.73 9.01 -4.55
N TRP A 365 -1.99 9.51 -3.56
CA TRP A 365 -2.56 9.92 -2.29
C TRP A 365 -2.00 11.30 -1.93
N HIS A 366 -2.85 12.31 -2.03
CA HIS A 366 -2.47 13.68 -1.73
C HIS A 366 -3.04 14.05 -0.37
N THR A 367 -2.20 14.67 0.45
CA THR A 367 -2.60 15.17 1.77
C THR A 367 -2.79 16.68 1.69
N VAL A 368 -3.88 17.16 2.26
CA VAL A 368 -4.15 18.57 2.47
C VAL A 368 -4.20 18.84 3.96
N SER A 369 -3.32 19.70 4.46
CA SER A 369 -3.39 20.29 5.79
C SER A 369 -4.04 21.66 5.71
N LEU A 370 -4.89 22.03 6.67
CA LEU A 370 -5.51 23.36 6.75
C LEU A 370 -5.01 24.12 7.98
N HIS A 371 -4.72 25.40 7.81
CA HIS A 371 -4.14 26.28 8.83
C HIS A 371 -4.97 27.55 8.98
N LEU A 372 -5.46 27.82 10.19
CA LEU A 372 -6.24 29.02 10.49
C LEU A 372 -5.33 30.17 10.94
N PHE A 373 -5.47 31.33 10.32
CA PHE A 373 -4.79 32.56 10.70
C PHE A 373 -5.81 33.64 11.07
N ILE A 374 -5.59 34.32 12.19
CA ILE A 374 -6.36 35.49 12.64
C ILE A 374 -5.38 36.67 12.73
N ASP A 375 -5.61 37.73 11.93
CA ASP A 375 -4.71 38.90 11.78
C ASP A 375 -3.24 38.52 11.50
N GLY A 376 -3.04 37.43 10.77
CA GLY A 376 -1.70 36.94 10.41
C GLY A 376 -1.01 36.12 11.50
N GLN A 377 -1.66 35.88 12.64
CA GLN A 377 -1.19 34.94 13.65
C GLN A 377 -1.83 33.56 13.43
N GLU A 378 -1.02 32.51 13.34
CA GLU A 378 -1.50 31.13 13.23
C GLU A 378 -2.14 30.68 14.56
N ILE A 379 -3.32 30.05 14.47
CA ILE A 379 -4.00 29.44 15.59
C ILE A 379 -3.92 27.93 15.45
N TYR A 380 -3.22 27.29 16.39
CA TYR A 380 -3.00 25.84 16.38
C TYR A 380 -4.07 25.11 17.20
N GLY A 381 -4.71 24.11 16.60
CA GLY A 381 -5.40 23.05 17.34
C GLY A 381 -4.38 22.06 17.93
N ARG A 382 -4.71 21.40 19.05
CA ARG A 382 -3.83 20.35 19.61
C ARG A 382 -3.73 19.12 18.72
N ASP A 383 -4.81 18.82 17.99
CA ASP A 383 -4.88 17.68 17.11
C ASP A 383 -4.56 18.11 15.68
N TYR A 384 -3.64 17.37 15.05
CA TYR A 384 -3.23 17.61 13.67
C TYR A 384 -4.29 17.04 12.73
N HIS A 385 -4.97 17.91 11.99
CA HIS A 385 -6.04 17.55 11.06
C HIS A 385 -5.55 17.64 9.62
N CYS A 386 -5.49 16.49 8.96
CA CYS A 386 -5.18 16.42 7.54
C CYS A 386 -6.26 15.63 6.81
N PHE A 387 -6.37 15.94 5.53
CA PHE A 387 -7.41 15.44 4.65
C PHE A 387 -6.73 14.70 3.52
N ASN A 388 -7.18 13.49 3.23
CA ASN A 388 -6.81 12.84 1.99
C ASN A 388 -7.73 13.38 0.90
N VAL A 389 -7.13 13.89 -0.18
CA VAL A 389 -7.86 14.48 -1.31
C VAL A 389 -7.28 13.89 -2.60
N GLY A 390 -8.13 13.71 -3.61
CA GLY A 390 -7.68 13.28 -4.93
C GLY A 390 -7.57 14.45 -5.90
N GLU A 391 -6.90 14.24 -7.03
CA GLU A 391 -6.92 15.18 -8.15
C GLU A 391 -8.36 15.34 -8.68
N ASP A 392 -8.78 16.57 -9.00
CA ASP A 392 -10.15 16.91 -9.43
C ASP A 392 -11.23 16.54 -8.38
N HIS A 393 -10.89 16.62 -7.09
CA HIS A 393 -11.83 16.42 -5.99
C HIS A 393 -12.14 17.72 -5.25
N VAL A 394 -13.29 17.73 -4.60
CA VAL A 394 -13.65 18.74 -3.62
C VAL A 394 -13.52 18.18 -2.21
N LEU A 395 -12.87 18.95 -1.34
CA LEU A 395 -12.90 18.80 0.10
C LEU A 395 -13.91 19.80 0.66
N PHE A 396 -15.00 19.30 1.23
CA PHE A 396 -15.88 20.07 2.08
C PHE A 396 -15.55 19.79 3.56
N CYS A 397 -15.42 20.84 4.37
CA CYS A 397 -15.09 20.71 5.78
C CYS A 397 -15.64 21.89 6.61
N ASP A 398 -16.40 21.58 7.67
CA ASP A 398 -16.70 22.54 8.75
C ASP A 398 -15.38 22.88 9.49
N LEU A 399 -15.07 24.18 9.65
CA LEU A 399 -13.84 24.60 10.32
C LEU A 399 -13.72 24.11 11.76
N ARG A 400 -14.83 23.78 12.44
CA ARG A 400 -14.81 23.15 13.77
C ARG A 400 -14.13 21.80 13.80
N VAL A 401 -13.95 21.14 12.66
CA VAL A 401 -13.20 19.87 12.56
C VAL A 401 -11.73 20.10 12.91
N LEU A 402 -11.18 21.30 12.72
CA LEU A 402 -9.77 21.59 13.00
C LEU A 402 -9.46 21.74 14.50
N PHE A 403 -10.47 21.87 15.36
CA PHE A 403 -10.33 22.23 16.77
C PHE A 403 -11.21 21.38 17.69
N ARG A 404 -10.70 21.09 18.90
CA ARG A 404 -11.56 20.54 19.97
C ARG A 404 -12.60 21.56 20.40
N ASP A 405 -13.66 21.09 21.06
CA ASP A 405 -14.73 21.97 21.55
C ASP A 405 -14.20 23.11 22.42
N GLU A 406 -13.29 22.83 23.36
CA GLU A 406 -12.73 23.85 24.24
C GLU A 406 -11.84 24.86 23.49
N GLU A 407 -11.15 24.40 22.45
CA GLU A 407 -10.28 25.24 21.62
C GLU A 407 -11.10 26.15 20.71
N TRP A 408 -12.16 25.60 20.11
CA TRP A 408 -13.10 26.37 19.29
C TRP A 408 -13.75 27.49 20.08
N GLN A 409 -14.22 27.22 21.31
CA GLN A 409 -14.78 28.26 22.19
C GLN A 409 -13.72 29.30 22.58
N GLY A 410 -12.44 28.94 22.58
CA GLY A 410 -11.33 29.86 22.83
C GLY A 410 -11.04 30.83 21.68
N LEU A 411 -11.52 30.57 20.47
CA LEU A 411 -11.28 31.43 19.29
C LEU A 411 -11.90 32.82 19.46
N ASP A 412 -13.01 32.92 20.19
CA ASP A 412 -13.69 34.19 20.49
C ASP A 412 -12.75 35.18 21.19
N ALA A 413 -11.87 34.70 22.08
CA ALA A 413 -10.90 35.56 22.76
C ALA A 413 -9.85 36.17 21.81
N SER A 414 -9.64 35.54 20.66
CA SER A 414 -8.78 36.06 19.60
C SER A 414 -9.48 37.14 18.77
N LEU A 415 -10.79 37.30 18.90
CA LEU A 415 -11.58 38.34 18.24
C LEU A 415 -11.94 39.45 19.25
N GLY A 416 -11.94 40.70 18.78
CA GLY A 416 -12.35 41.87 19.57
C GLY A 416 -13.51 42.58 18.89
N ASP A 417 -13.87 43.78 19.33
CA ASP A 417 -14.89 44.59 18.63
C ASP A 417 -14.43 45.10 17.25
N ASP A 418 -13.11 45.14 17.02
CA ASP A 418 -12.51 45.51 15.74
C ASP A 418 -12.55 44.36 14.73
N TRP A 419 -12.61 44.71 13.43
CA TRP A 419 -12.57 43.75 12.34
C TRP A 419 -11.20 43.09 12.22
N LYS A 420 -11.18 41.76 12.37
CA LYS A 420 -9.99 40.94 12.18
C LYS A 420 -10.06 40.13 10.90
N SER A 421 -8.92 39.99 10.25
CA SER A 421 -8.75 39.20 9.03
C SER A 421 -8.64 37.72 9.37
N ILE A 422 -9.48 36.88 8.77
CA ILE A 422 -9.45 35.43 8.92
C ILE A 422 -9.04 34.80 7.60
N GLN A 423 -7.93 34.06 7.61
CA GLN A 423 -7.40 33.37 6.44
C GLN A 423 -7.29 31.87 6.74
N VAL A 424 -7.72 31.04 5.81
CA VAL A 424 -7.52 29.59 5.90
C VAL A 424 -6.53 29.17 4.84
N GLN A 425 -5.29 28.94 5.27
CA GLN A 425 -4.23 28.47 4.40
C GLN A 425 -4.26 26.95 4.28
N TYR A 426 -3.61 26.43 3.24
CA TYR A 426 -3.47 25.01 3.05
C TYR A 426 -2.02 24.64 2.71
N GLU A 427 -1.58 23.49 3.21
CA GLU A 427 -0.35 22.83 2.81
C GLU A 427 -0.70 21.54 2.07
N SER A 428 -0.32 21.48 0.80
CA SER A 428 -0.54 20.32 -0.06
C SER A 428 0.32 20.43 -1.31
N ASP A 429 0.61 19.28 -1.91
CA ASP A 429 1.11 19.20 -3.26
C ASP A 429 0.02 19.53 -4.29
N LEU A 430 -1.27 19.53 -3.96
CA LEU A 430 -2.33 19.91 -4.89
C LEU A 430 -2.47 21.43 -5.10
N ILE A 431 -2.94 21.82 -6.30
CA ILE A 431 -3.29 23.21 -6.61
C ILE A 431 -4.77 23.44 -6.27
N LEU A 432 -5.03 24.40 -5.38
CA LEU A 432 -6.39 24.89 -5.13
C LEU A 432 -6.85 25.73 -6.32
N SER A 433 -8.00 25.36 -6.88
CA SER A 433 -8.55 26.01 -8.08
C SER A 433 -9.75 26.89 -7.79
N HIS A 434 -10.65 26.40 -6.92
CA HIS A 434 -11.88 27.07 -6.53
C HIS A 434 -12.08 26.84 -5.05
N TRP A 435 -12.68 27.81 -4.38
CA TRP A 435 -13.08 27.67 -2.99
C TRP A 435 -14.40 28.38 -2.72
N GLY A 436 -15.10 27.93 -1.69
CA GLY A 436 -16.35 28.51 -1.23
C GLY A 436 -16.39 28.56 0.30
N VAL A 437 -16.95 29.63 0.84
CA VAL A 437 -17.26 29.77 2.27
C VAL A 437 -18.77 29.80 2.44
N ASN A 438 -19.28 28.91 3.28
CA ASN A 438 -20.67 28.89 3.71
C ASN A 438 -20.77 29.23 5.19
N VAL A 439 -21.62 30.19 5.54
CA VAL A 439 -21.83 30.67 6.89
C VAL A 439 -23.08 30.02 7.45
N TYR A 440 -22.95 29.41 8.63
CA TYR A 440 -24.12 28.89 9.33
C TYR A 440 -24.84 30.04 10.04
N GLU A 441 -25.79 30.67 9.33
CA GLU A 441 -26.56 31.84 9.81
C GLU A 441 -27.28 31.59 11.15
N GLN A 442 -27.61 30.34 11.47
CA GLN A 442 -28.27 29.97 12.72
C GLN A 442 -27.33 30.08 13.94
N GLU A 443 -26.02 29.96 13.74
CA GLU A 443 -25.01 30.01 14.81
C GLU A 443 -24.12 31.26 14.74
N THR A 444 -24.20 32.02 13.65
CA THR A 444 -23.35 33.18 13.34
C THR A 444 -24.17 34.45 13.21
N ASN A 445 -23.73 35.52 13.88
CA ASN A 445 -24.30 36.84 13.65
C ASN A 445 -23.78 37.42 12.32
N MET A 446 -24.66 37.59 11.34
CA MET A 446 -24.29 38.09 10.00
C MET A 446 -23.78 39.54 10.01
N ASP A 447 -24.04 40.33 11.06
CA ASP A 447 -23.48 41.68 11.23
C ASP A 447 -22.00 41.69 11.67
N ASP A 448 -21.49 40.52 12.07
CA ASP A 448 -20.14 40.34 12.61
C ASP A 448 -19.22 39.55 11.65
N ILE A 449 -19.66 39.29 10.42
CA ILE A 449 -18.87 38.71 9.33
C ILE A 449 -19.04 39.49 8.04
N GLN A 450 -17.97 39.62 7.25
CA GLN A 450 -18.05 40.15 5.89
C GLN A 450 -16.95 39.60 4.99
N PHE A 451 -17.27 39.52 3.69
CA PHE A 451 -16.35 39.03 2.64
C PHE A 451 -15.69 40.15 1.83
N ARG A 452 -16.06 41.40 2.10
CA ARG A 452 -15.46 42.59 1.49
C ARG A 452 -14.67 43.37 2.53
N PHE A 453 -13.65 44.07 2.06
CA PHE A 453 -12.76 44.83 2.92
C PHE A 453 -13.53 45.90 3.74
N PRO A 454 -13.36 45.96 5.07
CA PRO A 454 -14.17 46.80 5.96
C PRO A 454 -14.07 48.34 5.78
N ILE A 455 -13.04 48.89 5.11
CA ILE A 455 -12.79 50.34 5.06
C ILE A 455 -12.18 50.80 3.70
N PRO A 456 -12.71 51.82 3.00
CA PRO A 456 -12.01 52.38 1.85
C PRO A 456 -10.86 53.31 2.30
N SER A 457 -9.67 53.06 1.77
CA SER A 457 -8.44 53.89 1.76
C SER A 457 -7.44 53.79 2.94
N SER A 458 -6.20 53.45 2.55
CA SER A 458 -4.89 53.60 3.22
C SER A 458 -4.62 52.82 4.52
N THR A 459 -4.34 51.52 4.41
CA THR A 459 -3.05 50.92 4.81
C THR A 459 -2.96 49.48 4.28
N ARG A 460 -2.06 49.23 3.35
CA ARG A 460 -1.65 47.86 2.97
C ARG A 460 -0.85 47.29 4.14
N ASN A 461 -1.37 46.25 4.77
CA ASN A 461 -0.59 45.20 5.42
C ASN A 461 -1.36 43.87 5.24
N LEU A 462 -1.72 43.55 4.00
CA LEU A 462 -1.97 42.16 3.64
C LEU A 462 -0.61 41.47 3.76
N ILE A 463 -0.43 40.61 4.75
CA ILE A 463 0.74 39.75 4.80
C ILE A 463 0.67 38.87 3.55
N PRO A 464 1.63 38.95 2.62
CA PRO A 464 1.66 38.10 1.44
C PRO A 464 1.63 36.62 1.85
N SER A 465 0.92 35.78 1.10
CA SER A 465 0.86 34.32 1.34
C SER A 465 2.25 33.67 1.41
N SER A 466 3.29 34.33 0.88
CA SER A 466 4.69 33.91 0.95
C SER A 466 5.41 34.17 2.27
N LEU A 467 4.83 34.93 3.20
CA LEU A 467 5.44 35.32 4.50
C LEU A 467 4.84 34.59 5.71
N LEU A 468 3.79 33.80 5.51
CA LEU A 468 3.11 33.01 6.54
C LEU A 468 3.31 31.53 6.20
N VAL A 469 4.53 31.03 6.39
CA VAL A 469 4.82 29.59 6.19
C VAL A 469 4.63 28.89 7.54
N PRO A 470 3.63 28.00 7.70
CA PRO A 470 3.48 27.21 8.92
C PRO A 470 4.70 26.31 9.11
N LYS A 471 5.36 26.38 10.27
CA LYS A 471 6.30 25.34 10.69
C LYS A 471 5.50 24.26 11.42
N VAL A 472 4.99 23.30 10.67
CA VAL A 472 4.27 22.14 11.20
C VAL A 472 5.17 21.30 12.10
N CYS A 473 4.60 20.69 13.15
CA CYS A 473 5.28 19.64 13.91
C CYS A 473 5.42 18.38 13.02
N PRO A 474 6.62 18.05 12.56
CA PRO A 474 6.75 17.12 11.44
C PRO A 474 6.43 15.66 11.79
N LYS A 475 6.56 15.34 13.08
CA LYS A 475 6.17 14.06 13.65
C LYS A 475 4.67 13.80 13.48
N GLN A 476 3.82 14.81 13.65
CA GLN A 476 2.37 14.69 13.50
C GLN A 476 1.98 14.52 12.02
N LYS A 477 2.64 15.26 11.13
CA LYS A 477 2.50 15.13 9.69
C LYS A 477 2.88 13.73 9.19
N MET A 478 4.01 13.19 9.66
CA MET A 478 4.40 11.80 9.37
C MET A 478 3.41 10.79 9.92
N LYS A 479 2.92 10.98 11.15
CA LYS A 479 1.92 10.10 11.77
C LYS A 479 0.64 10.04 10.91
N HIS A 480 0.09 11.20 10.55
CA HIS A 480 -1.09 11.25 9.69
C HIS A 480 -0.83 10.62 8.32
N MET A 481 0.31 10.93 7.69
CA MET A 481 0.71 10.31 6.43
C MET A 481 0.70 8.78 6.54
N LEU A 482 1.30 8.21 7.59
CA LEU A 482 1.31 6.76 7.78
C LEU A 482 -0.07 6.18 8.09
N GLU A 483 -0.92 6.88 8.85
CA GLU A 483 -2.29 6.49 9.16
C GLU A 483 -3.19 6.46 7.92
N SER A 484 -3.08 7.51 7.11
CA SER A 484 -3.85 7.73 5.89
C SER A 484 -3.35 6.93 4.69
N PHE A 485 -2.10 6.48 4.73
CA PHE A 485 -1.55 5.60 3.72
C PHE A 485 -2.18 4.20 3.82
N ASP A 486 -2.80 3.77 2.73
CA ASP A 486 -3.18 2.39 2.53
C ASP A 486 -2.25 1.77 1.46
N PRO A 487 -1.50 0.69 1.75
CA PRO A 487 -0.69 0.03 0.74
C PRO A 487 -1.51 -0.48 -0.43
N ARG A 488 -2.82 -0.67 -0.25
CA ARG A 488 -3.74 -1.04 -1.33
C ARG A 488 -3.87 0.06 -2.38
N ASP A 489 -3.81 1.33 -1.98
CA ASP A 489 -3.83 2.48 -2.92
C ASP A 489 -2.64 2.45 -3.88
N ILE A 490 -1.55 1.80 -3.46
CA ILE A 490 -0.29 1.67 -4.17
C ILE A 490 -0.22 0.36 -4.96
N PHE A 491 -0.51 -0.76 -4.31
CA PHE A 491 -0.32 -2.07 -4.93
C PHE A 491 -1.54 -2.53 -5.71
N ASN A 492 -2.72 -1.91 -5.55
CA ASN A 492 -3.99 -2.11 -6.27
C ASN A 492 -4.15 -3.52 -6.90
N MET A 493 -3.76 -3.71 -8.17
CA MET A 493 -3.86 -5.00 -8.87
C MET A 493 -2.82 -6.05 -8.45
N ASN A 494 -1.64 -5.62 -8.00
CA ASN A 494 -0.55 -6.46 -7.54
C ASN A 494 -0.70 -6.92 -6.09
N LEU A 495 -1.53 -6.30 -5.24
CA LEU A 495 -1.64 -6.74 -3.84
C LEU A 495 -2.06 -8.21 -3.76
N SER A 496 -3.04 -8.62 -4.56
CA SER A 496 -3.49 -10.01 -4.65
C SER A 496 -2.39 -10.97 -5.15
N LEU A 497 -1.55 -10.54 -6.09
CA LEU A 497 -0.38 -11.27 -6.62
C LEU A 497 0.76 -11.33 -5.60
N ILE A 498 1.03 -10.21 -4.92
CA ILE A 498 1.96 -10.06 -3.82
C ILE A 498 1.49 -10.93 -2.65
N GLU A 499 0.20 -11.12 -2.40
CA GLU A 499 -0.27 -11.93 -1.29
C GLU A 499 -0.44 -13.41 -1.65
N SER A 500 -0.51 -13.76 -2.95
CA SER A 500 -0.64 -15.13 -3.47
C SER A 500 0.61 -16.01 -3.23
N GLU A 501 0.44 -17.33 -3.09
CA GLU A 501 1.56 -18.28 -2.99
C GLU A 501 2.28 -18.54 -4.33
N GLU A 502 1.59 -18.38 -5.46
CA GLU A 502 2.07 -18.81 -6.79
C GLU A 502 2.56 -17.65 -7.70
N GLY A 503 2.84 -16.48 -7.12
CA GLY A 503 3.37 -15.31 -7.84
C GLY A 503 4.90 -15.11 -7.69
N PRO A 504 5.61 -14.52 -8.68
CA PRO A 504 7.05 -14.25 -8.58
C PRO A 504 7.42 -13.12 -7.60
N SER A 505 6.45 -12.38 -7.05
CA SER A 505 6.69 -11.14 -6.30
C SER A 505 6.84 -11.35 -4.78
N ARG A 506 7.77 -12.23 -4.38
CA ARG A 506 8.22 -12.35 -2.97
C ARG A 506 8.67 -10.99 -2.39
N SER A 507 9.21 -10.14 -3.26
CA SER A 507 9.61 -8.75 -3.00
C SER A 507 8.52 -7.87 -2.39
N GLY A 508 7.30 -7.91 -2.95
CA GLY A 508 6.20 -7.08 -2.46
C GLY A 508 5.71 -7.49 -1.07
N LYS A 509 5.89 -8.76 -0.68
CA LYS A 509 5.45 -9.29 0.63
C LYS A 509 6.27 -8.66 1.74
N VAL A 510 7.59 -8.64 1.59
CA VAL A 510 8.53 -8.08 2.56
C VAL A 510 8.31 -6.57 2.72
N LEU A 511 8.05 -5.86 1.62
CA LEU A 511 7.72 -4.43 1.64
C LEU A 511 6.41 -4.13 2.37
N LEU A 512 5.32 -4.85 2.03
CA LEU A 512 4.03 -4.70 2.72
C LEU A 512 4.12 -4.97 4.22
N ARG A 513 4.90 -5.98 4.61
CA ARG A 513 5.11 -6.37 6.01
C ARG A 513 5.90 -5.31 6.78
N THR A 514 7.05 -4.91 6.25
CA THR A 514 7.90 -3.89 6.86
C THR A 514 7.11 -2.60 7.04
N TRP A 515 6.30 -2.25 6.05
CA TRP A 515 5.43 -1.10 6.12
C TRP A 515 4.33 -1.24 7.19
N ARG A 516 3.62 -2.38 7.26
CA ARG A 516 2.59 -2.62 8.29
C ARG A 516 3.17 -2.59 9.70
N ASN A 517 4.36 -3.15 9.90
CA ASN A 517 5.08 -3.12 11.19
C ASN A 517 5.52 -1.70 11.55
N ALA A 518 6.12 -0.96 10.61
CA ALA A 518 6.52 0.43 10.82
C ALA A 518 5.31 1.34 11.13
N LYS A 519 4.17 1.12 10.47
CA LYS A 519 2.91 1.82 10.78
C LYS A 519 2.46 1.54 12.21
N ALA A 520 2.36 0.27 12.60
CA ALA A 520 1.94 -0.12 13.96
C ALA A 520 2.86 0.42 15.08
N GLU A 521 4.15 0.57 14.80
CA GLU A 521 5.12 1.18 15.72
C GLU A 521 4.95 2.70 15.87
N ILE A 522 4.66 3.41 14.77
CA ILE A 522 4.62 4.89 14.74
C ILE A 522 3.25 5.43 15.18
N THR A 523 2.16 4.72 14.91
CA THR A 523 0.80 5.19 15.24
C THR A 523 0.44 5.04 16.72
N GLU A 524 1.33 4.47 17.55
CA GLU A 524 1.06 4.16 18.96
C GLU A 524 -0.23 3.32 19.16
N GLU A 525 -0.70 2.60 18.13
CA GLU A 525 -1.75 1.56 18.29
C GLU A 525 -1.29 0.44 19.24
N ALA A 526 0.03 0.34 19.45
CA ALA A 526 0.66 -0.30 20.60
C ALA A 526 0.59 0.58 21.86
N SER A 527 -0.59 1.08 22.23
CA SER A 527 -0.76 1.73 23.53
C SER A 527 -0.83 0.67 24.62
N VAL A 528 0.16 0.75 25.52
CA VAL A 528 0.18 0.24 26.90
C VAL A 528 0.25 -1.28 27.08
N SER A 529 1.23 -1.94 26.46
CA SER A 529 1.90 -3.02 27.20
C SER A 529 3.33 -2.61 27.49
N VAL A 530 3.70 -2.59 28.76
CA VAL A 530 5.05 -2.31 29.28
C VAL A 530 6.13 -3.15 28.57
N TYR A 531 5.73 -4.28 27.96
CA TYR A 531 6.63 -5.20 27.25
C TYR A 531 6.98 -4.76 25.82
N GLY A 532 6.09 -4.05 25.11
CA GLY A 532 6.38 -3.55 23.75
C GLY A 532 7.47 -2.46 23.73
N ALA A 533 7.56 -1.66 24.79
CA ALA A 533 8.58 -0.62 24.93
C ALA A 533 10.00 -1.19 25.12
N SER A 534 10.12 -2.43 25.61
CA SER A 534 11.41 -3.12 25.83
C SER A 534 11.95 -3.81 24.57
N LEU A 535 11.20 -3.81 23.46
CA LEU A 535 11.67 -4.26 22.14
C LEU A 535 12.51 -3.20 21.40
N LYS A 536 12.72 -2.02 22.01
CA LYS A 536 13.45 -0.88 21.44
C LYS A 536 14.97 -1.07 21.29
N GLN A 537 15.52 -2.21 21.68
CA GLN A 537 16.96 -2.48 21.55
C GLN A 537 17.16 -3.99 21.44
N GLU A 538 17.34 -4.47 20.20
CA GLU A 538 18.07 -5.69 19.80
C GLU A 538 17.58 -6.10 18.41
N HIS A 539 18.17 -5.54 17.35
CA HIS A 539 18.14 -6.06 15.98
C HIS A 539 19.49 -5.75 15.31
N GLU A 540 20.54 -6.43 15.74
CA GLU A 540 21.82 -6.48 15.03
C GLU A 540 22.35 -7.93 15.02
N GLU A 541 21.69 -8.80 14.26
CA GLU A 541 22.38 -9.92 13.62
C GLU A 541 21.94 -9.96 12.15
N SER A 542 22.38 -8.94 11.41
CA SER A 542 22.34 -8.93 9.96
C SER A 542 23.65 -9.53 9.43
N VAL A 543 23.56 -10.44 8.47
CA VAL A 543 24.73 -10.95 7.71
C VAL A 543 25.46 -9.77 7.06
N ASP A 544 26.80 -9.73 7.13
CA ASP A 544 27.65 -8.61 6.68
C ASP A 544 27.26 -8.07 5.28
N ASP A 545 26.92 -8.95 4.33
CA ASP A 545 26.52 -8.60 2.96
C ASP A 545 25.26 -7.70 2.86
N VAL A 546 24.31 -7.85 3.80
CA VAL A 546 23.08 -7.02 3.84
C VAL A 546 23.39 -5.62 4.36
N VAL A 547 24.29 -5.53 5.35
CA VAL A 547 24.75 -4.24 5.87
C VAL A 547 25.52 -3.51 4.78
N GLU A 548 26.41 -4.21 4.06
CA GLU A 548 27.19 -3.63 2.98
C GLU A 548 26.31 -3.04 1.87
N VAL A 549 25.35 -3.80 1.34
CA VAL A 549 24.44 -3.30 0.29
C VAL A 549 23.53 -2.19 0.82
N LEU A 550 23.10 -2.25 2.08
CA LEU A 550 22.31 -1.19 2.69
C LEU A 550 23.09 0.12 2.80
N GLU A 551 24.34 0.07 3.26
CA GLU A 551 25.24 1.23 3.32
C GLU A 551 25.55 1.77 1.91
N MET A 552 25.72 0.90 0.91
CA MET A 552 25.85 1.32 -0.49
C MET A 552 24.61 2.06 -1.00
N ILE A 553 23.39 1.65 -0.63
CA ILE A 553 22.19 2.37 -1.04
C ILE A 553 22.07 3.68 -0.26
N LYS A 554 22.42 3.70 1.04
CA LYS A 554 22.45 4.92 1.87
C LYS A 554 23.40 5.98 1.32
N GLU A 555 24.57 5.61 0.79
CA GLU A 555 25.51 6.53 0.10
C GLU A 555 24.87 7.25 -1.11
N ASN A 556 23.84 6.66 -1.72
CA ASN A 556 23.16 7.18 -2.92
C ASN A 556 21.87 7.94 -2.62
N VAL A 557 21.47 8.00 -1.35
CA VAL A 557 20.33 8.81 -0.89
C VAL A 557 20.72 10.29 -1.14
N PRO A 558 20.01 11.04 -2.02
CA PRO A 558 20.37 12.36 -2.50
C PRO A 558 20.85 13.30 -1.41
N LYS A 559 21.92 14.05 -1.63
CA LYS A 559 22.49 14.95 -0.60
C LYS A 559 21.55 16.10 -0.15
N HIS A 560 20.36 16.24 -0.75
CA HIS A 560 19.34 17.24 -0.41
C HIS A 560 18.67 17.02 0.97
N PHE A 561 18.96 15.92 1.67
CA PHE A 561 18.50 15.71 3.06
C PHE A 561 19.19 16.62 4.08
N SER A 562 20.17 17.43 3.69
CA SER A 562 20.91 18.29 4.63
C SER A 562 20.09 19.45 5.19
N ASP A 563 18.95 19.79 4.56
CA ASP A 563 18.26 21.06 4.80
C ASP A 563 16.97 20.91 5.64
N SER A 564 16.59 19.69 6.06
CA SER A 564 15.39 19.47 6.89
C SER A 564 15.70 19.41 8.40
N ASN A 565 14.66 19.46 9.24
CA ASN A 565 14.81 19.48 10.70
C ASN A 565 15.49 18.18 11.20
N PRO A 566 16.47 18.24 12.12
CA PRO A 566 17.12 17.04 12.69
C PRO A 566 16.14 16.01 13.27
N GLU A 567 15.02 16.44 13.86
CA GLU A 567 13.99 15.53 14.40
C GLU A 567 13.17 14.85 13.30
N GLU A 568 12.86 15.56 12.20
CA GLU A 568 12.26 14.98 10.98
C GLU A 568 13.15 13.89 10.43
N MET A 569 14.44 14.20 10.30
CA MET A 569 15.44 13.33 9.71
C MET A 569 15.65 12.07 10.53
N GLN A 570 15.54 12.13 11.85
CA GLN A 570 15.65 10.93 12.68
C GLN A 570 14.42 10.02 12.51
N LEU A 571 13.21 10.57 12.52
CA LEU A 571 11.97 9.81 12.36
C LEU A 571 11.83 9.24 10.94
N PHE A 572 12.09 10.08 9.93
CA PHE A 572 12.14 9.74 8.52
C PHE A 572 13.26 8.76 8.21
N GLY A 573 14.47 9.03 8.71
CA GLY A 573 15.64 8.15 8.56
C GLY A 573 15.37 6.76 9.09
N GLY A 574 14.73 6.64 10.26
CA GLY A 574 14.33 5.34 10.78
C GLY A 574 13.28 4.62 9.92
N PHE A 575 12.33 5.33 9.30
CA PHE A 575 11.34 4.72 8.40
C PHE A 575 11.94 4.32 7.05
N VAL A 576 12.69 5.22 6.43
CA VAL A 576 13.38 4.99 5.15
C VAL A 576 14.43 3.90 5.29
N GLU A 577 15.18 3.88 6.38
CA GLU A 577 16.14 2.80 6.64
C GLU A 577 15.46 1.44 6.71
N ARG A 578 14.27 1.34 7.33
CA ARG A 578 13.49 0.08 7.34
C ARG A 578 13.03 -0.30 5.94
N LEU A 579 12.53 0.64 5.13
CA LEU A 579 12.15 0.38 3.74
C LEU A 579 13.35 -0.04 2.87
N LEU A 580 14.49 0.65 3.03
CA LEU A 580 15.75 0.32 2.38
C LEU A 580 16.21 -1.08 2.77
N ARG A 581 16.19 -1.40 4.07
CA ARG A 581 16.55 -2.72 4.60
C ARG A 581 15.64 -3.81 4.05
N ALA A 582 14.33 -3.60 4.04
CA ALA A 582 13.37 -4.51 3.42
C ALA A 582 13.69 -4.74 1.95
N ARG A 583 14.03 -3.69 1.20
CA ARG A 583 14.48 -3.81 -0.19
C ARG A 583 15.77 -4.61 -0.33
N VAL A 584 16.74 -4.44 0.56
CA VAL A 584 17.98 -5.24 0.56
C VAL A 584 17.72 -6.70 0.96
N GLU A 585 16.84 -6.96 1.91
CA GLU A 585 16.40 -8.31 2.27
C GLU A 585 15.71 -9.01 1.08
N VAL A 586 14.90 -8.27 0.33
CA VAL A 586 14.35 -8.74 -0.95
C VAL A 586 15.43 -9.04 -1.97
N MET A 587 16.48 -8.20 -2.05
CA MET A 587 17.63 -8.48 -2.90
C MET A 587 18.35 -9.75 -2.43
N LYS A 588 18.49 -9.97 -1.11
CA LYS A 588 19.14 -11.13 -0.50
C LYS A 588 18.48 -12.45 -0.90
N GLU A 589 17.15 -12.47 -0.94
CA GLU A 589 16.41 -13.65 -1.37
C GLU A 589 16.65 -14.03 -2.85
N ASN A 590 17.08 -13.07 -3.68
CA ASN A 590 17.49 -13.28 -5.07
C ASN A 590 19.00 -13.51 -5.23
N GLY A 591 19.72 -13.77 -4.13
CA GLY A 591 21.18 -13.94 -4.12
C GLY A 591 21.97 -12.62 -4.16
N LEU A 592 21.29 -11.48 -4.01
CA LEU A 592 21.80 -10.11 -4.22
C LEU A 592 22.30 -9.84 -5.66
N ASP A 593 22.18 -10.80 -6.58
CA ASP A 593 22.64 -10.66 -7.96
C ASP A 593 21.80 -9.63 -8.73
N MET A 594 22.46 -8.74 -9.48
CA MET A 594 21.84 -7.78 -10.37
C MET A 594 21.78 -8.29 -11.81
N GLY A 595 20.59 -8.27 -12.41
CA GLY A 595 20.36 -8.70 -13.78
C GLY A 595 19.69 -7.62 -14.63
N MET A 596 20.34 -7.15 -15.70
CA MET A 596 19.81 -6.10 -16.59
C MET A 596 19.85 -6.53 -18.07
N PRO A 597 18.76 -6.35 -18.85
CA PRO A 597 18.79 -6.63 -20.29
C PRO A 597 19.73 -5.69 -21.04
N ILE A 598 20.44 -6.22 -22.04
CA ILE A 598 21.22 -5.46 -23.01
C ILE A 598 20.44 -5.42 -24.32
N LEU A 599 20.11 -4.22 -24.81
CA LEU A 599 19.35 -4.00 -26.04
C LEU A 599 20.20 -3.31 -27.09
N LEU A 600 20.11 -3.78 -28.34
CA LEU A 600 20.66 -3.08 -29.49
C LEU A 600 19.60 -2.18 -30.13
N GLU A 601 19.92 -0.92 -30.36
CA GLU A 601 19.16 0.03 -31.15
C GLU A 601 19.91 0.34 -32.45
N TYR A 602 19.25 0.12 -33.59
CA TYR A 602 19.81 0.40 -34.91
C TYR A 602 18.76 1.05 -35.82
N THR A 603 19.22 1.83 -36.79
CA THR A 603 18.37 2.45 -37.82
C THR A 603 18.46 1.66 -39.12
N ASP A 604 17.32 1.47 -39.79
CA ASP A 604 17.32 0.91 -41.14
C ASP A 604 17.65 1.97 -42.20
N VAL A 605 17.76 1.53 -43.46
CA VAL A 605 18.04 2.40 -44.62
C VAL A 605 16.93 3.44 -44.86
N GLY A 606 15.73 3.22 -44.30
CA GLY A 606 14.60 4.14 -44.34
C GLY A 606 14.52 5.12 -43.17
N GLY A 607 15.52 5.13 -42.27
CA GLY A 607 15.56 6.00 -41.09
C GLY A 607 14.67 5.54 -39.92
N SER A 608 14.07 4.36 -40.00
CA SER A 608 13.25 3.81 -38.92
C SER A 608 14.14 3.17 -37.85
N LYS A 609 13.89 3.50 -36.57
CA LYS A 609 14.60 2.93 -35.41
C LYS A 609 14.03 1.59 -35.00
N TYR A 610 14.90 0.62 -34.79
CA TYR A 610 14.56 -0.73 -34.34
C TYR A 610 15.35 -1.07 -33.08
N ARG A 611 14.71 -1.76 -32.14
CA ARG A 611 15.34 -2.33 -30.94
C ARG A 611 15.25 -3.84 -30.92
N ARG A 612 16.31 -4.51 -30.46
CA ARG A 612 16.35 -5.97 -30.31
C ARG A 612 17.07 -6.40 -29.04
N PHE A 613 16.66 -7.53 -28.48
CA PHE A 613 17.35 -8.16 -27.37
C PHE A 613 18.73 -8.67 -27.79
N TRP A 614 19.76 -8.18 -27.09
CA TRP A 614 21.17 -8.44 -27.39
C TRP A 614 21.89 -9.26 -26.31
N GLY A 615 21.41 -9.24 -25.06
CA GLY A 615 22.09 -9.94 -23.98
C GLY A 615 21.52 -9.63 -22.60
N VAL A 616 22.22 -10.10 -21.57
CA VAL A 616 21.90 -9.81 -20.16
C VAL A 616 23.19 -9.52 -19.42
N LEU A 617 23.27 -8.36 -18.78
CA LEU A 617 24.25 -8.04 -17.74
C LEU A 617 23.85 -8.79 -16.47
N GLN A 618 24.77 -9.55 -15.87
CA GLN A 618 24.59 -10.31 -14.64
C GLN A 618 25.78 -10.06 -13.72
N LEU A 619 25.55 -9.38 -12.60
CA LEU A 619 26.58 -9.03 -11.62
C LEU A 619 26.22 -9.61 -10.25
N LYS A 620 27.21 -10.15 -9.55
CA LYS A 620 27.10 -10.67 -8.19
C LYS A 620 27.67 -9.70 -7.19
N VAL A 621 27.22 -9.78 -5.94
CA VAL A 621 27.84 -9.02 -4.84
C VAL A 621 29.31 -9.42 -4.71
N GLY A 622 30.19 -8.43 -4.69
CA GLY A 622 31.65 -8.59 -4.75
C GLY A 622 32.26 -8.46 -6.14
N ASP A 623 31.47 -8.42 -7.23
CA ASP A 623 31.99 -8.14 -8.56
C ASP A 623 32.50 -6.69 -8.67
N PRO A 624 33.61 -6.43 -9.41
CA PRO A 624 34.22 -5.09 -9.49
C PRO A 624 33.27 -3.97 -9.95
N PHE A 625 32.26 -4.30 -10.76
CA PHE A 625 31.32 -3.32 -11.32
C PHE A 625 29.99 -3.25 -10.57
N TYR A 626 29.78 -4.09 -9.54
CA TYR A 626 28.51 -4.18 -8.83
C TYR A 626 28.13 -2.85 -8.18
N LYS A 627 29.05 -2.22 -7.45
CA LYS A 627 28.80 -0.94 -6.78
C LYS A 627 28.43 0.15 -7.80
N ALA A 628 29.22 0.31 -8.85
CA ALA A 628 29.01 1.33 -9.89
C ALA A 628 27.66 1.16 -10.62
N VAL A 629 27.28 -0.08 -10.96
CA VAL A 629 25.98 -0.36 -11.60
C VAL A 629 24.82 -0.14 -10.64
N LEU A 630 24.95 -0.54 -9.37
CA LEU A 630 23.94 -0.28 -8.35
C LEU A 630 23.72 1.22 -8.14
N ARG A 631 24.80 2.00 -8.11
CA ARG A 631 24.76 3.48 -8.04
C ARG A 631 24.00 4.07 -9.22
N LYS A 632 24.36 3.71 -10.46
CA LYS A 632 23.67 4.23 -11.66
C LYS A 632 22.22 3.77 -11.74
N TYR A 633 21.93 2.53 -11.36
CA TYR A 633 20.58 1.99 -11.29
C TYR A 633 19.70 2.75 -10.29
N ASN A 634 20.23 3.03 -9.10
CA ASN A 634 19.56 3.84 -8.11
C ASN A 634 19.43 5.29 -8.59
N GLN A 635 20.49 5.93 -9.09
CA GLN A 635 20.44 7.28 -9.65
C GLN A 635 19.31 7.44 -10.68
N LEU A 636 19.23 6.55 -11.69
CA LEU A 636 18.16 6.57 -12.70
C LEU A 636 16.76 6.27 -12.14
N SER A 637 16.69 5.62 -10.98
CA SER A 637 15.43 5.41 -10.27
C SER A 637 14.97 6.65 -9.49
N TRP A 638 15.90 7.55 -9.16
CA TRP A 638 15.66 8.76 -8.37
C TRP A 638 15.64 10.04 -9.22
N GLU A 639 16.36 10.10 -10.36
CA GLU A 639 16.27 11.22 -11.31
C GLU A 639 14.88 11.30 -11.95
N PHE A 640 14.22 10.15 -12.15
CA PHE A 640 12.88 10.12 -12.76
C PHE A 640 11.78 10.72 -11.85
N SER A 641 11.93 10.69 -10.52
CA SER A 641 10.96 11.38 -9.63
C SER A 641 10.99 12.90 -9.80
N THR A 642 11.99 13.45 -10.51
CA THR A 642 12.07 14.88 -10.86
C THR A 642 11.58 15.21 -12.28
N SER A 643 11.48 14.23 -13.19
CA SER A 643 11.09 14.45 -14.59
C SER A 643 9.66 13.98 -14.89
N ASN A 644 8.69 14.86 -14.65
CA ASN A 644 7.29 14.67 -15.02
C ASN A 644 7.13 14.50 -16.55
N ARG A 645 6.90 13.27 -17.03
CA ARG A 645 6.28 13.04 -18.34
C ARG A 645 5.10 12.08 -18.19
N ALA A 646 3.92 12.70 -18.02
CA ALA A 646 2.62 12.05 -17.99
C ALA A 646 2.36 11.26 -19.27
N SER A 647 1.89 10.01 -19.14
CA SER A 647 1.13 9.33 -20.18
C SER A 647 -0.10 8.67 -19.58
N SER A 648 -1.16 9.48 -19.47
CA SER A 648 -2.52 9.07 -19.15
C SER A 648 -3.23 8.53 -20.40
N SER A 649 -2.92 7.30 -20.81
CA SER A 649 -3.81 6.44 -21.62
C SER A 649 -3.07 5.18 -22.07
N GLY A 650 -3.34 4.04 -21.45
CA GLY A 650 -2.85 2.76 -21.93
C GLY A 650 -3.21 1.63 -20.99
N THR A 651 -3.64 0.49 -21.53
CA THR A 651 -3.88 -0.73 -20.75
C THR A 651 -2.58 -1.21 -20.10
N TRP A 652 -2.64 -1.51 -18.80
CA TRP A 652 -1.57 -1.78 -17.82
C TRP A 652 -0.44 -2.75 -18.21
N PHE A 653 -0.54 -3.49 -19.32
CA PHE A 653 0.57 -4.29 -19.85
C PHE A 653 1.58 -3.49 -20.68
N GLU A 654 1.24 -2.26 -21.10
CA GLU A 654 2.05 -1.47 -22.04
C GLU A 654 3.10 -0.54 -21.37
N ASN A 655 3.07 -0.38 -20.04
CA ASN A 655 3.90 0.59 -19.30
C ASN A 655 4.86 -0.03 -18.25
N LEU A 656 5.40 -1.24 -18.49
CA LEU A 656 6.53 -1.74 -17.69
C LEU A 656 7.81 -1.03 -18.14
N ARG A 657 8.13 0.12 -17.52
CA ARG A 657 9.40 0.83 -17.72
C ARG A 657 10.53 0.04 -17.06
N ILE A 658 11.52 -0.40 -17.84
CA ILE A 658 12.62 -1.26 -17.38
C ILE A 658 13.95 -0.49 -17.53
N THR A 659 14.85 -0.63 -16.55
CA THR A 659 16.24 -0.16 -16.67
C THR A 659 17.04 -1.19 -17.49
N ILE A 660 17.66 -0.73 -18.57
CA ILE A 660 18.39 -1.56 -19.54
C ILE A 660 19.79 -1.00 -19.77
N VAL A 661 20.66 -1.83 -20.33
CA VAL A 661 21.84 -1.37 -21.06
C VAL A 661 21.42 -1.19 -22.52
N LEU A 662 21.51 0.01 -23.06
CA LEU A 662 21.22 0.33 -24.44
C LEU A 662 22.54 0.45 -25.23
N LEU A 663 22.68 -0.37 -26.26
CA LEU A 663 23.71 -0.31 -27.28
C LEU A 663 23.15 0.43 -28.49
N LYS A 664 23.61 1.65 -28.75
CA LYS A 664 23.20 2.42 -29.94
C LYS A 664 24.23 2.28 -31.05
N CYS A 665 23.81 1.92 -32.25
CA CYS A 665 24.66 1.98 -33.44
C CYS A 665 24.89 3.44 -33.87
N LEU A 666 26.12 3.78 -34.21
CA LEU A 666 26.50 5.10 -34.70
C LEU A 666 26.46 5.14 -36.24
N ASP A 667 25.95 6.23 -36.81
CA ASP A 667 25.86 6.43 -38.26
C ASP A 667 27.26 6.73 -38.85
N PRO A 668 27.71 6.03 -39.90
CA PRO A 668 28.98 6.31 -40.58
C PRO A 668 29.11 7.75 -41.11
N ALA A 669 28.01 8.47 -41.38
CA ALA A 669 28.07 9.88 -41.79
C ALA A 669 28.51 10.85 -40.67
N MET A 670 28.34 10.47 -39.40
CA MET A 670 28.80 11.27 -38.25
C MET A 670 30.27 11.01 -37.89
N GLU A 671 30.91 10.00 -38.49
CA GLU A 671 32.33 9.69 -38.25
C GLU A 671 33.28 10.73 -38.85
N ALA A 672 32.87 11.47 -39.88
CA ALA A 672 33.72 12.46 -40.55
C ALA A 672 33.73 13.84 -39.87
N ALA A 673 32.85 14.09 -38.90
CA ALA A 673 32.61 15.44 -38.35
C ALA A 673 32.99 15.64 -36.87
N SER A 674 33.52 14.64 -36.15
CA SER A 674 33.86 14.81 -34.73
C SER A 674 35.22 14.20 -34.36
N GLY A 675 36.22 15.09 -34.24
CA GLY A 675 37.22 14.92 -33.19
C GLY A 675 36.48 14.91 -31.85
N PHE A 676 36.77 13.91 -31.02
CA PHE A 676 36.11 13.64 -29.75
C PHE A 676 35.78 14.90 -28.92
N GLY A 677 34.50 15.04 -28.58
CA GLY A 677 33.97 15.99 -27.63
C GLY A 677 32.52 16.33 -27.95
N TYR A 678 31.67 16.41 -26.92
CA TYR A 678 30.27 16.87 -26.91
C TYR A 678 29.22 15.83 -27.32
N GLU A 679 28.06 15.72 -26.69
CA GLU A 679 27.52 16.16 -25.39
C GLU A 679 26.15 15.48 -25.39
N GLU A 680 25.90 14.47 -24.55
CA GLU A 680 24.54 14.06 -24.23
C GLU A 680 24.62 13.46 -22.83
N SER A 681 24.00 14.17 -21.87
CA SER A 681 23.91 13.88 -20.43
C SER A 681 25.18 14.09 -19.60
N LEU A 682 25.76 15.30 -19.64
CA LEU A 682 26.32 15.89 -18.42
C LEU A 682 25.18 16.65 -17.72
N GLU A 683 24.25 15.89 -17.14
CA GLU A 683 23.57 16.39 -15.93
C GLU A 683 24.60 16.25 -14.81
N GLU A 684 24.77 17.31 -14.02
CA GLU A 684 25.79 17.42 -12.98
C GLU A 684 25.75 16.23 -12.00
N GLY A 685 26.70 15.30 -12.10
CA GLY A 685 26.81 14.21 -11.14
C GLY A 685 27.85 13.15 -11.49
N TYR A 686 28.99 13.19 -10.79
CA TYR A 686 29.97 12.09 -10.58
C TYR A 686 30.30 11.20 -11.80
N TYR A 687 31.44 11.48 -12.46
CA TYR A 687 32.08 10.51 -13.36
C TYR A 687 32.48 9.25 -12.57
N ASP A 688 31.86 8.10 -12.89
CA ASP A 688 32.20 6.81 -12.30
C ASP A 688 33.12 6.02 -13.26
N PRO A 689 34.43 5.89 -12.95
CA PRO A 689 35.40 5.25 -13.84
C PRO A 689 35.14 3.74 -14.02
N GLU A 690 34.59 3.07 -13.00
CA GLU A 690 34.28 1.64 -13.04
C GLU A 690 33.09 1.38 -13.98
N LEU A 691 32.08 2.24 -13.94
CA LEU A 691 30.96 2.18 -14.88
C LEU A 691 31.40 2.45 -16.32
N ALA A 692 32.26 3.45 -16.54
CA ALA A 692 32.79 3.79 -17.86
C ALA A 692 33.59 2.62 -18.45
N GLU A 693 34.41 1.95 -17.63
CA GLU A 693 35.14 0.76 -18.03
C GLU A 693 34.19 -0.39 -18.43
N LEU A 694 33.14 -0.64 -17.64
CA LEU A 694 32.14 -1.66 -17.97
C LEU A 694 31.45 -1.36 -19.31
N MET A 695 31.02 -0.12 -19.54
CA MET A 695 30.37 0.27 -20.81
C MET A 695 31.31 0.04 -22.00
N MET A 696 32.58 0.45 -21.88
CA MET A 696 33.59 0.23 -22.92
C MET A 696 33.82 -1.28 -23.20
N ARG A 697 33.84 -2.13 -22.16
CA ARG A 697 33.97 -3.59 -22.35
C ARG A 697 32.76 -4.17 -23.09
N ILE A 698 31.54 -3.74 -22.74
CA ILE A 698 30.32 -4.15 -23.44
C ILE A 698 30.35 -3.74 -24.92
N GLU A 699 30.78 -2.51 -25.21
CA GLU A 699 30.95 -2.00 -26.58
C GLU A 699 31.96 -2.84 -27.39
N GLN A 700 33.14 -3.09 -26.83
CA GLN A 700 34.20 -3.86 -27.47
C GLN A 700 33.76 -5.29 -27.76
N ASP A 701 33.13 -5.96 -26.80
CA ASP A 701 32.63 -7.32 -26.98
C ASP A 701 31.49 -7.36 -28.02
N ALA A 702 30.55 -6.40 -27.98
CA ALA A 702 29.47 -6.32 -28.96
C ALA A 702 30.00 -6.14 -30.39
N MET A 703 30.98 -5.24 -30.60
CA MET A 703 31.62 -5.02 -31.89
C MET A 703 32.54 -6.18 -32.31
N GLY A 704 33.18 -6.85 -31.34
CA GLY A 704 34.04 -8.00 -31.58
C GLY A 704 33.26 -9.25 -31.99
N PHE A 705 32.06 -9.44 -31.43
CA PHE A 705 31.19 -10.59 -31.73
C PHE A 705 30.23 -10.33 -32.89
N ASN A 706 30.12 -9.09 -33.36
CA ASN A 706 29.27 -8.73 -34.49
C ASN A 706 29.85 -7.56 -35.28
N LYS A 707 30.31 -7.84 -36.51
CA LYS A 707 30.94 -6.84 -37.39
C LYS A 707 29.94 -6.05 -38.24
N SER A 708 28.66 -6.39 -38.18
CA SER A 708 27.70 -5.96 -39.20
C SER A 708 26.95 -4.68 -38.87
N TYR A 709 27.08 -4.19 -37.64
CA TYR A 709 26.35 -3.03 -37.13
C TYR A 709 27.24 -1.81 -36.87
N GLY A 710 28.52 -1.85 -37.29
CA GLY A 710 29.45 -0.73 -37.16
C GLY A 710 29.85 -0.41 -35.71
N LYS A 711 30.21 0.85 -35.45
CA LYS A 711 30.54 1.31 -34.09
C LYS A 711 29.28 1.40 -33.23
N MET A 712 29.40 0.95 -31.98
CA MET A 712 28.33 0.98 -31.00
C MET A 712 28.74 1.77 -29.77
N LYS A 713 27.76 2.38 -29.10
CA LYS A 713 27.95 3.03 -27.80
C LYS A 713 26.97 2.46 -26.77
N ALA A 714 27.46 2.08 -25.59
CA ALA A 714 26.68 1.52 -24.50
C ALA A 714 26.35 2.61 -23.47
N CYS A 715 25.12 2.63 -22.99
CA CYS A 715 24.72 3.41 -21.82
C CYS A 715 23.63 2.70 -21.03
N ILE A 716 23.56 2.95 -19.72
CA ILE A 716 22.44 2.48 -18.89
C ILE A 716 21.34 3.54 -18.94
N VAL A 717 20.13 3.13 -19.32
CA VAL A 717 18.98 4.02 -19.47
C VAL A 717 17.71 3.35 -18.96
N ARG A 718 16.72 4.17 -18.62
CA ARG A 718 15.35 3.72 -18.35
C ARG A 718 14.48 4.04 -19.56
N THR A 719 13.71 3.08 -20.07
CA THR A 719 12.94 3.28 -21.31
C THR A 719 11.49 3.64 -21.04
N ASP A 720 10.99 4.71 -21.69
CA ASP A 720 9.59 5.15 -21.64
C ASP A 720 8.70 4.55 -22.74
N GLU A 721 9.29 3.95 -23.77
CA GLU A 721 8.56 3.44 -24.94
C GLU A 721 8.04 2.02 -24.69
N SER A 722 6.81 1.75 -25.15
CA SER A 722 6.19 0.43 -25.08
C SER A 722 7.09 -0.60 -25.75
N VAL A 723 7.67 -1.48 -24.95
CA VAL A 723 8.60 -2.46 -25.49
C VAL A 723 7.78 -3.46 -26.31
N SER A 724 8.00 -3.49 -27.63
CA SER A 724 7.21 -4.30 -28.57
C SER A 724 6.90 -5.70 -28.02
N PRO A 725 5.66 -6.23 -28.14
CA PRO A 725 5.31 -7.57 -27.65
C PRO A 725 6.25 -8.68 -28.15
N GLN A 726 6.85 -8.49 -29.33
CA GLN A 726 7.86 -9.40 -29.89
C GLN A 726 9.15 -9.42 -29.06
N TYR A 727 9.56 -8.29 -28.49
CA TYR A 727 10.72 -8.18 -27.60
C TYR A 727 10.49 -8.87 -26.25
N LEU A 728 9.33 -8.65 -25.63
CA LEU A 728 8.98 -9.28 -24.35
C LEU A 728 8.97 -10.79 -24.50
N PHE A 729 8.45 -11.27 -25.63
CA PHE A 729 8.48 -12.67 -25.99
C PHE A 729 9.90 -13.21 -26.18
N GLU A 730 10.76 -12.54 -26.96
CA GLU A 730 12.17 -12.95 -27.12
C GLU A 730 12.89 -13.01 -25.77
N THR A 731 12.77 -11.95 -24.95
CA THR A 731 13.42 -11.85 -23.64
C THR A 731 12.95 -12.96 -22.69
N LEU A 732 11.65 -13.22 -22.59
CA LEU A 732 11.09 -14.27 -21.72
C LEU A 732 11.49 -15.68 -22.20
N MET A 733 11.48 -15.91 -23.51
CA MET A 733 11.92 -17.17 -24.11
C MET A 733 13.41 -17.43 -23.84
N PHE A 734 14.28 -16.45 -24.12
CA PHE A 734 15.72 -16.61 -23.90
C PHE A 734 16.08 -16.70 -22.41
N ARG A 735 15.44 -15.92 -21.51
CA ARG A 735 15.62 -16.08 -20.06
C ARG A 735 15.29 -17.49 -19.59
N ARG A 736 14.17 -18.06 -20.05
CA ARG A 736 13.79 -19.44 -19.70
C ARG A 736 14.76 -20.47 -20.27
N LEU A 737 15.24 -20.29 -21.50
CA LEU A 737 16.19 -21.20 -22.13
C LEU A 737 17.57 -21.16 -21.45
N ILE A 738 18.04 -19.98 -21.04
CA ILE A 738 19.27 -19.77 -20.25
C ILE A 738 19.12 -20.44 -18.87
N ALA A 739 18.02 -20.19 -18.16
CA ALA A 739 17.75 -20.78 -16.84
C ALA A 739 17.64 -22.32 -16.86
N LEU A 740 17.18 -22.89 -17.98
CA LEU A 740 17.06 -24.34 -18.17
C LEU A 740 18.36 -25.00 -18.66
N GLY A 741 19.42 -24.23 -18.95
CA GLY A 741 20.68 -24.75 -19.50
C GLY A 741 20.57 -25.38 -20.89
N LYS A 742 19.50 -25.08 -21.65
CA LYS A 742 19.11 -25.78 -22.89
C LYS A 742 19.57 -25.11 -24.19
N LEU A 743 20.55 -24.20 -24.13
CA LEU A 743 20.98 -23.40 -25.28
C LEU A 743 21.79 -24.17 -26.36
N THR A 744 21.82 -25.51 -26.34
CA THR A 744 22.53 -26.30 -27.37
C THR A 744 21.66 -27.19 -28.25
N THR A 745 20.34 -27.24 -28.07
CA THR A 745 19.54 -28.21 -28.84
C THR A 745 18.15 -27.69 -29.20
N PHE A 746 18.03 -27.26 -30.46
CA PHE A 746 16.89 -27.36 -31.41
C PHE A 746 16.84 -26.12 -32.32
N GLY A 747 17.52 -26.17 -33.47
CA GLY A 747 17.14 -25.45 -34.69
C GLY A 747 17.07 -23.91 -34.72
N PHE A 748 17.52 -23.19 -33.69
CA PHE A 748 17.65 -21.72 -33.72
C PHE A 748 19.12 -21.30 -33.96
N ILE A 749 19.33 -20.33 -34.85
CA ILE A 749 20.64 -19.88 -35.37
C ILE A 749 21.39 -18.97 -34.36
N THR A 750 20.84 -18.70 -33.18
CA THR A 750 21.35 -17.67 -32.26
C THR A 750 22.33 -18.24 -31.23
N LYS A 751 23.60 -17.81 -31.26
CA LYS A 751 24.63 -18.17 -30.28
C LYS A 751 24.77 -17.06 -29.23
N PHE A 752 25.06 -17.41 -27.98
CA PHE A 752 25.44 -16.46 -26.92
C PHE A 752 26.84 -16.79 -26.41
N LYS A 753 27.61 -15.77 -26.08
CA LYS A 753 28.92 -15.88 -25.45
C LYS A 753 28.85 -15.33 -24.03
N ILE A 754 29.39 -16.10 -23.09
CA ILE A 754 29.52 -15.72 -21.68
C ILE A 754 30.70 -14.73 -21.58
N THR A 755 30.45 -13.58 -20.98
CA THR A 755 31.43 -12.53 -20.68
C THR A 755 31.57 -12.40 -19.14
N PRO A 756 32.62 -11.74 -18.62
CA PRO A 756 32.80 -11.56 -17.18
C PRO A 756 31.68 -10.80 -16.47
N TYR A 757 30.84 -10.09 -17.22
CA TYR A 757 29.73 -9.28 -16.71
C TYR A 757 28.35 -9.80 -17.13
N GLY A 758 28.26 -10.93 -17.84
CA GLY A 758 26.99 -11.47 -18.30
C GLY A 758 27.06 -12.27 -19.60
N ASN A 759 26.05 -12.13 -20.45
CA ASN A 759 25.93 -12.87 -21.72
C ASN A 759 25.60 -11.93 -22.87
N ILE A 760 26.30 -12.06 -24.00
CA ILE A 760 26.07 -11.29 -25.22
C ILE A 760 25.80 -12.22 -26.41
N ARG A 761 24.85 -11.82 -27.25
CA ARG A 761 24.49 -12.50 -28.49
C ARG A 761 25.60 -12.38 -29.54
N VAL A 762 25.83 -13.47 -30.28
CA VAL A 762 26.80 -13.56 -31.38
C VAL A 762 26.03 -13.82 -32.67
N GLU A 763 26.26 -12.99 -33.69
CA GLU A 763 25.68 -13.18 -35.03
C GLU A 763 26.74 -12.97 -36.11
N ASP A 764 26.78 -13.88 -37.09
CA ASP A 764 27.72 -13.83 -38.21
C ASP A 764 27.15 -13.07 -39.44
N ASP A 765 25.82 -12.84 -39.50
CA ASP A 765 25.12 -12.17 -40.63
C ASP A 765 23.79 -11.51 -40.16
N PRO A 766 23.60 -10.18 -40.28
CA PRO A 766 22.46 -9.45 -39.71
C PRO A 766 21.14 -9.67 -40.48
N PHE A 767 21.20 -10.18 -41.72
CA PHE A 767 20.03 -10.27 -42.61
C PHE A 767 19.39 -11.68 -42.68
N ARG A 768 19.92 -12.67 -41.95
CA ARG A 768 19.22 -13.94 -41.73
C ARG A 768 18.21 -13.83 -40.59
N ILE A 769 17.16 -13.02 -40.77
CA ILE A 769 15.91 -13.27 -40.04
C ILE A 769 15.37 -14.61 -40.58
N PRO A 770 15.13 -15.64 -39.76
CA PRO A 770 14.43 -16.81 -40.25
C PRO A 770 13.05 -16.34 -40.71
N LYS A 771 12.78 -16.38 -42.02
CA LYS A 771 11.46 -16.10 -42.62
C LYS A 771 10.34 -17.02 -42.09
N THR A 772 10.62 -17.87 -41.10
CA THR A 772 9.72 -18.82 -40.44
C THR A 772 9.10 -18.33 -39.13
N ILE A 773 9.52 -17.20 -38.54
CA ILE A 773 8.91 -16.69 -37.30
C ILE A 773 7.43 -16.23 -37.49
N PRO A 774 7.01 -15.63 -38.62
CA PRO A 774 5.59 -15.33 -38.84
C PRO A 774 4.71 -16.58 -38.95
N VAL A 775 5.31 -17.71 -39.33
CA VAL A 775 4.61 -19.00 -39.49
C VAL A 775 4.41 -19.69 -38.14
N ILE A 776 5.40 -19.64 -37.24
CA ILE A 776 5.26 -20.18 -35.87
C ILE A 776 4.33 -19.30 -35.03
N GLY A 777 4.37 -17.96 -35.18
CA GLY A 777 3.39 -17.06 -34.58
C GLY A 777 1.96 -17.35 -35.04
N LYS A 778 1.75 -17.61 -36.34
CA LYS A 778 0.43 -18.05 -36.85
C LYS A 778 0.05 -19.46 -36.41
N ILE A 779 0.97 -20.42 -36.33
CA ILE A 779 0.69 -21.79 -35.88
C ILE A 779 0.38 -21.83 -34.37
N LEU A 780 1.04 -21.02 -33.54
CA LEU A 780 0.75 -20.92 -32.11
C LEU A 780 -0.49 -20.09 -31.81
N VAL A 781 -0.78 -19.04 -32.59
CA VAL A 781 -2.07 -18.32 -32.50
C VAL A 781 -3.21 -19.23 -32.95
N CYS A 782 -3.08 -19.98 -34.05
CA CYS A 782 -4.04 -21.00 -34.45
C CYS A 782 -4.13 -22.14 -33.43
N GLY A 783 -3.01 -22.54 -32.81
CA GLY A 783 -2.94 -23.55 -31.77
C GLY A 783 -3.61 -23.10 -30.47
N TRP A 784 -3.45 -21.84 -30.06
CA TRP A 784 -4.17 -21.20 -28.95
C TRP A 784 -5.66 -21.03 -29.28
N TRP A 785 -6.00 -20.73 -30.54
CA TRP A 785 -7.39 -20.63 -30.98
C TRP A 785 -8.08 -22.00 -31.01
N LEU A 786 -7.36 -23.06 -31.43
CA LEU A 786 -7.81 -24.46 -31.30
C LEU A 786 -7.87 -24.91 -29.83
N LEU A 787 -6.93 -24.51 -28.98
CA LEU A 787 -6.98 -24.81 -27.55
C LEU A 787 -8.17 -24.10 -26.88
N MET A 788 -8.46 -22.86 -27.27
CA MET A 788 -9.64 -22.11 -26.83
C MET A 788 -10.94 -22.73 -27.37
N GLN A 789 -10.98 -23.20 -28.62
CA GLN A 789 -12.13 -23.95 -29.15
C GLN A 789 -12.32 -25.30 -28.47
N VAL A 790 -11.23 -26.01 -28.14
CA VAL A 790 -11.28 -27.26 -27.36
C VAL A 790 -11.69 -26.99 -25.92
N LEU A 791 -11.23 -25.90 -25.28
CA LEU A 791 -11.66 -25.50 -23.94
C LEU A 791 -13.12 -25.03 -23.91
N VAL A 792 -13.60 -24.34 -24.94
CA VAL A 792 -15.02 -23.95 -25.10
C VAL A 792 -15.88 -25.19 -25.40
N SER A 793 -15.40 -26.11 -26.23
CA SER A 793 -16.08 -27.39 -26.52
C SER A 793 -16.08 -28.33 -25.31
N CYS A 794 -15.02 -28.33 -24.50
CA CYS A 794 -14.95 -29.03 -23.22
C CYS A 794 -15.86 -28.39 -22.17
N LYS A 795 -16.01 -27.05 -22.14
CA LYS A 795 -17.02 -26.37 -21.32
C LYS A 795 -18.44 -26.74 -21.75
N TYR A 796 -18.69 -26.87 -23.06
CA TYR A 796 -19.98 -27.28 -23.61
C TYR A 796 -20.29 -28.77 -23.32
N LEU A 797 -19.29 -29.66 -23.43
CA LEU A 797 -19.39 -31.08 -23.04
C LEU A 797 -19.55 -31.26 -21.54
N TYR A 798 -18.86 -30.47 -20.70
CA TYR A 798 -19.01 -30.50 -19.24
C TYR A 798 -20.41 -30.01 -18.82
N HIS A 799 -20.96 -29.00 -19.50
CA HIS A 799 -22.32 -28.52 -19.27
C HIS A 799 -23.39 -29.52 -19.77
N ARG A 800 -23.14 -30.23 -20.88
CA ARG A 800 -24.02 -31.30 -21.38
C ARG A 800 -23.95 -32.58 -20.53
N MET A 801 -22.77 -32.97 -20.05
CA MET A 801 -22.61 -34.08 -19.10
C MET A 801 -23.19 -33.75 -17.72
N GLY A 802 -23.13 -32.48 -17.28
CA GLY A 802 -23.82 -32.00 -16.08
C GLY A 802 -25.35 -32.04 -16.19
N LYS A 803 -25.92 -31.78 -17.38
CA LYS A 803 -27.36 -31.99 -17.65
C LYS A 803 -27.73 -33.48 -17.75
N ILE A 804 -26.89 -34.32 -18.36
CA ILE A 804 -27.13 -35.77 -18.45
C ILE A 804 -27.01 -36.46 -17.07
N MET A 805 -26.10 -36.02 -16.21
CA MET A 805 -25.99 -36.52 -14.83
C MET A 805 -27.11 -36.03 -13.90
N LYS A 806 -27.76 -34.90 -14.20
CA LYS A 806 -29.00 -34.48 -13.51
C LYS A 806 -30.24 -35.26 -13.95
N ILE A 807 -30.26 -35.79 -15.18
CA ILE A 807 -31.36 -36.64 -15.66
C ILE A 807 -31.25 -38.07 -15.09
N LYS A 808 -30.03 -38.61 -14.90
CA LYS A 808 -29.83 -39.94 -14.29
C LYS A 808 -30.00 -40.02 -12.77
N LYS A 809 -30.20 -38.89 -12.07
CA LYS A 809 -30.47 -38.86 -10.61
C LYS A 809 -31.96 -38.80 -10.27
N LYS A 810 -32.84 -38.90 -11.27
CA LYS A 810 -34.30 -38.93 -11.10
C LYS A 810 -34.93 -40.30 -11.44
N ASP A 811 -34.14 -41.25 -11.94
CA ASP A 811 -34.55 -42.65 -12.25
C ASP A 811 -33.60 -43.68 -11.62
N LEU A 812 -33.09 -43.41 -10.41
CA LEU A 812 -32.38 -44.37 -9.57
C LEU A 812 -32.75 -44.16 -8.10
#